data_AF-A0AAD3W1P6-F1
#
_entry.id   AF-A0AAD3W1P6-F1
#
_cell.length_a   1.000
_cell.length_b   1.000
_cell.length_c   1.000
_cell.angle_alpha   90.00
_cell.angle_beta   90.00
_cell.angle_gamma   90.00
#
_symmetry.space_group_name_H-M   'P 1'
#
loop_
_entity.id
_entity.type
_entity.pdbx_description
1 polymer ?
#
loop_
_entity_poly.entity_id
_entity_poly.type
_entity_poly.pdbx_seq_one_letter_code
_entity_poly.pdbx_strand_id
1 'polypeptide(L)'
;MQNEKFILIKNIHGETRAYLTPEADGIKDCYIDRHLNAEEKLEFLLPLQSKKWFEITPECRFVVDGREFTILKPDAMDIERSQDGKTWGKVMAEGSWALLDKKFITISNDPQSPEPSDLQVAIISGGASTGGYSRGSAGSALTYLLQGQDEWELGTVDVEGTHDLETEKISLLQNIKKVQEIWGGVLVWEYVSNDEGNIIKRKLHLRDETKWQDYKGFEVRYAKNLKSITRTANHDIVTKLYPFGENDLDIASVNDGKKHITNFSYTDKEYTGLLIKQEIEDPQTLKEKAEEALAKLCKPRYTYRTGLVDLRTLPEFSHEEFTLGDIVKVTDPEVGTEKARLQRHKYNVFQPWICELEIGEPEERLVAQLKNSIDMSHYIKDILRPNPTVGNMLKGFVNTATTVINGAKGDYTVVDGVSTWWNRNEQGVRTGEIVRISPKGVLISEDGGQTSQLAITGAGVAAETVMGVLGAFAKVRANQIIVGDEGEKIPSKLLDIDISSELDGLRDELRLVSPLPTSISLDSHGIRASTTTSNKYAQMDHRGLYISNGALQIDGASGKTNYITGEYIDLGNAGLSNTGTTDNDIRFWAGKSYANRTTAPFRINQKGQLTATQANISGVVNASDFKINGRSILTNNKINASAIEDLVVGGNVMMGPNAIISWGNVSNKPYDLAYISDIPTLP
;
A
#
# COMPACT_ATOMS: atom_id res chain seq x y z
N MET A 1 41.49 -8.60 -13.48
CA MET A 1 40.91 -7.97 -12.28
C MET A 1 39.48 -7.61 -12.64
N GLN A 2 38.52 -8.31 -12.06
CA GLN A 2 37.11 -7.98 -12.22
C GLN A 2 36.90 -6.69 -11.42
N ASN A 3 36.49 -5.59 -12.06
CA ASN A 3 36.21 -4.35 -11.34
C ASN A 3 35.18 -4.67 -10.25
N GLU A 4 35.53 -4.40 -9.00
CA GLU A 4 34.67 -4.61 -7.85
C GLU A 4 33.39 -3.79 -8.04
N LYS A 5 32.21 -4.42 -7.98
CA LYS A 5 30.93 -3.70 -8.16
C LYS A 5 30.70 -2.79 -6.95
N PHE A 6 30.31 -1.55 -7.19
CA PHE A 6 29.97 -0.56 -6.16
C PHE A 6 28.76 0.28 -6.59
N ILE A 7 28.14 0.96 -5.61
CA ILE A 7 27.26 2.10 -5.87
C ILE A 7 28.08 3.37 -5.70
N LEU A 8 28.12 4.22 -6.73
CA LEU A 8 28.79 5.51 -6.71
C LEU A 8 27.80 6.61 -6.34
N ILE A 9 28.05 7.31 -5.24
CA ILE A 9 27.27 8.48 -4.83
C ILE A 9 27.97 9.73 -5.32
N LYS A 10 27.25 10.55 -6.08
CA LYS A 10 27.70 11.87 -6.53
C LYS A 10 26.84 12.98 -5.94
N ASN A 11 27.41 14.17 -5.77
CA ASN A 11 26.63 15.37 -5.47
C ASN A 11 26.06 16.01 -6.75
N ILE A 12 25.36 17.13 -6.59
CA ILE A 12 24.78 17.92 -7.70
C ILE A 12 25.82 18.42 -8.71
N HIS A 13 27.08 18.59 -8.28
CA HIS A 13 28.18 19.02 -9.15
C HIS A 13 28.89 17.85 -9.85
N GLY A 14 28.42 16.61 -9.65
CA GLY A 14 29.00 15.41 -10.25
C GLY A 14 30.26 14.90 -9.55
N GLU A 15 30.63 15.49 -8.42
CA GLU A 15 31.77 15.09 -7.60
C GLU A 15 31.41 13.86 -6.76
N THR A 16 32.35 12.93 -6.64
CA THR A 16 32.18 11.71 -5.85
C THR A 16 32.11 12.02 -4.36
N ARG A 17 31.01 11.61 -3.71
CA ARG A 17 30.81 11.68 -2.26
C ARG A 17 31.21 10.37 -1.57
N ALA A 18 30.86 9.24 -2.16
CA ALA A 18 31.09 7.93 -1.56
C ALA A 18 31.06 6.81 -2.60
N TYR A 19 31.80 5.74 -2.29
CA TYR A 19 31.63 4.42 -2.91
C TYR A 19 31.01 3.49 -1.88
N LEU A 20 30.04 2.69 -2.28
CA LEU A 20 29.25 1.85 -1.42
C LEU A 20 29.41 0.39 -1.85
N THR A 21 29.95 -0.47 -0.96
CA THR A 21 30.11 -1.91 -1.21
C THR A 21 29.59 -2.76 -0.04
N PRO A 22 29.16 -4.02 -0.27
CA PRO A 22 28.75 -4.92 0.81
C PRO A 22 29.84 -5.17 1.84
N GLU A 23 31.09 -5.30 1.38
CA GLU A 23 32.24 -5.67 2.21
C GLU A 23 32.70 -4.52 3.11
N ALA A 24 32.76 -3.30 2.58
CA ALA A 24 33.21 -2.13 3.34
C ALA A 24 32.09 -1.51 4.19
N ASP A 25 30.85 -1.51 3.69
CA ASP A 25 29.76 -0.72 4.25
C ASP A 25 28.61 -1.56 4.83
N GLY A 26 28.64 -2.88 4.62
CA GLY A 26 27.61 -3.78 5.14
C GLY A 26 26.26 -3.69 4.42
N ILE A 27 26.26 -3.24 3.17
CA ILE A 27 25.04 -3.10 2.35
C ILE A 27 24.34 -4.44 2.17
N LYS A 28 23.01 -4.42 2.26
CA LYS A 28 22.16 -5.59 2.03
C LYS A 28 20.98 -5.26 1.13
N ASP A 29 20.39 -6.31 0.58
CA ASP A 29 19.15 -6.25 -0.19
C ASP A 29 19.16 -5.15 -1.27
N CYS A 30 20.30 -5.03 -1.97
CA CYS A 30 20.48 -4.04 -3.02
C CYS A 30 19.89 -4.55 -4.33
N TYR A 31 18.70 -4.08 -4.68
CA TYR A 31 17.97 -4.47 -5.88
C TYR A 31 17.76 -3.28 -6.82
N ILE A 32 17.94 -3.55 -8.11
CA ILE A 32 17.43 -2.70 -9.19
C ILE A 32 16.18 -3.38 -9.73
N ASP A 33 15.08 -2.63 -9.86
CA ASP A 33 13.81 -3.11 -10.39
C ASP A 33 13.32 -2.16 -11.48
N ARG A 34 13.23 -2.66 -12.72
CA ARG A 34 12.96 -1.85 -13.90
C ARG A 34 11.76 -2.39 -14.66
N HIS A 35 10.81 -1.52 -14.96
CA HIS A 35 9.64 -1.83 -15.77
C HIS A 35 9.58 -0.92 -17.01
N LEU A 36 9.21 -1.48 -18.16
CA LEU A 36 8.99 -0.66 -19.36
C LEU A 36 7.83 0.32 -19.17
N ASN A 37 7.98 1.56 -19.65
CA ASN A 37 7.03 2.69 -19.52
C ASN A 37 6.50 2.94 -18.09
N ALA A 38 7.19 2.44 -17.08
CA ALA A 38 6.76 2.55 -15.69
C ALA A 38 7.95 2.92 -14.82
N GLU A 39 8.02 2.37 -13.61
CA GLU A 39 9.03 2.72 -12.64
C GLU A 39 10.38 2.01 -12.86
N GLU A 40 11.42 2.72 -12.47
CA GLU A 40 12.77 2.22 -12.34
C GLU A 40 13.26 2.59 -10.95
N LYS A 41 13.58 1.58 -10.15
CA LYS A 41 13.90 1.73 -8.72
C LYS A 41 15.24 1.10 -8.38
N LEU A 42 15.95 1.75 -7.47
CA LEU A 42 17.09 1.20 -6.75
C LEU A 42 16.74 1.21 -5.27
N GLU A 43 16.74 0.03 -4.64
CA GLU A 43 16.46 -0.12 -3.22
C GLU A 43 17.64 -0.84 -2.55
N PHE A 44 18.09 -0.37 -1.39
CA PHE A 44 19.10 -1.05 -0.59
C PHE A 44 19.03 -0.68 0.89
N LEU A 45 19.56 -1.57 1.74
CA LEU A 45 19.73 -1.35 3.18
C LEU A 45 21.18 -0.99 3.49
N LEU A 46 21.41 0.12 4.19
CA LEU A 46 22.70 0.54 4.71
C LEU A 46 22.66 0.58 6.26
N PRO A 47 23.61 -0.02 6.98
CA PRO A 47 23.68 0.10 8.44
C PRO A 47 23.82 1.58 8.85
N LEU A 48 23.01 2.06 9.80
CA LEU A 48 23.07 3.47 10.26
C LEU A 48 24.40 3.85 10.93
N GLN A 49 25.16 2.85 11.38
CA GLN A 49 26.51 3.04 11.90
C GLN A 49 27.55 3.33 10.81
N SER A 50 27.22 3.12 9.53
CA SER A 50 28.09 3.50 8.42
C SER A 50 28.19 5.02 8.34
N LYS A 51 29.40 5.56 8.39
CA LYS A 51 29.64 7.01 8.24
C LYS A 51 29.12 7.55 6.91
N LYS A 52 29.05 6.70 5.87
CA LYS A 52 28.58 7.06 4.53
C LYS A 52 27.06 7.28 4.46
N TRP A 53 26.30 6.87 5.48
CA TRP A 53 24.88 7.23 5.58
C TRP A 53 24.67 8.75 5.55
N PHE A 54 25.54 9.50 6.21
CA PHE A 54 25.48 10.97 6.26
C PHE A 54 25.95 11.65 4.96
N GLU A 55 26.51 10.89 4.02
CA GLU A 55 26.89 11.39 2.69
C GLU A 55 25.72 11.38 1.71
N ILE A 56 24.61 10.72 2.07
CA ILE A 56 23.40 10.67 1.28
C ILE A 56 22.57 11.93 1.56
N THR A 57 22.52 12.84 0.59
CA THR A 57 21.72 14.08 0.65
C THR A 57 20.69 14.12 -0.48
N PRO A 58 19.63 14.95 -0.38
CA PRO A 58 18.54 14.92 -1.36
C PRO A 58 18.96 15.12 -2.83
N GLU A 59 20.03 15.86 -3.07
CA GLU A 59 20.54 16.15 -4.43
C GLU A 59 21.56 15.11 -4.93
N CYS A 60 21.80 14.03 -4.16
CA CYS A 60 22.71 12.98 -4.59
C CYS A 60 22.18 12.20 -5.80
N ARG A 61 23.12 11.77 -6.64
CA ARG A 61 22.92 10.78 -7.70
C ARG A 61 23.59 9.48 -7.33
N PHE A 62 22.89 8.37 -7.53
CA PHE A 62 23.42 7.03 -7.35
C PHE A 62 23.70 6.44 -8.73
N VAL A 63 24.96 6.13 -9.03
CA VAL A 63 25.36 5.47 -10.27
C VAL A 63 25.75 4.03 -9.97
N VAL A 64 25.05 3.09 -10.59
CA VAL A 64 25.23 1.65 -10.36
C VAL A 64 24.79 0.87 -11.58
N ASP A 65 25.59 -0.12 -11.99
CA ASP A 65 25.31 -1.04 -13.11
C ASP A 65 24.88 -0.34 -14.41
N GLY A 66 25.54 0.79 -14.73
CA GLY A 66 25.25 1.59 -15.93
C GLY A 66 23.93 2.35 -15.87
N ARG A 67 23.35 2.54 -14.67
CA ARG A 67 22.11 3.30 -14.43
C ARG A 67 22.38 4.43 -13.44
N GLU A 68 21.52 5.44 -13.46
CA GLU A 68 21.55 6.56 -12.52
C GLU A 68 20.21 6.75 -11.83
N PHE A 69 20.24 6.96 -10.52
CA PHE A 69 19.06 7.11 -9.68
C PHE A 69 19.14 8.36 -8.80
N THR A 70 18.00 8.80 -8.29
CA THR A 70 17.85 9.96 -7.40
C THR A 70 16.90 9.65 -6.25
N ILE A 71 17.13 10.31 -5.12
CA ILE A 71 16.26 10.26 -3.94
C ILE A 71 15.45 11.55 -3.75
N LEU A 72 15.39 12.41 -4.78
CA LEU A 72 14.64 13.68 -4.72
C LEU A 72 13.13 13.45 -4.91
N LYS A 73 12.56 12.64 -4.01
CA LYS A 73 11.16 12.22 -3.97
C LYS A 73 10.67 12.11 -2.52
N PRO A 74 9.35 12.12 -2.28
CA PRO A 74 8.79 11.73 -0.99
C PRO A 74 9.17 10.29 -0.64
N ASP A 75 9.30 10.01 0.66
CA ASP A 75 9.49 8.66 1.19
C ASP A 75 10.71 7.92 0.62
N ALA A 76 11.77 8.66 0.29
CA ALA A 76 12.97 8.09 -0.33
C ALA A 76 13.89 7.33 0.66
N MET A 77 13.71 7.53 1.97
CA MET A 77 14.57 6.95 2.99
C MET A 77 13.77 6.60 4.26
N ASP A 78 13.92 5.37 4.75
CA ASP A 78 13.34 4.91 6.02
C ASP A 78 14.44 4.52 7.01
N ILE A 79 14.12 4.57 8.31
CA ILE A 79 14.95 4.00 9.37
C ILE A 79 14.19 2.83 10.00
N GLU A 80 14.75 1.64 9.86
CA GLU A 80 14.16 0.40 10.35
C GLU A 80 15.04 -0.21 11.46
N ARG A 81 14.41 -0.88 12.42
CA ARG A 81 15.11 -1.71 13.42
C ARG A 81 14.66 -3.16 13.25
N SER A 82 15.60 -4.04 12.92
CA SER A 82 15.33 -5.46 12.76
C SER A 82 15.12 -6.15 14.12
N GLN A 83 14.51 -7.34 14.10
CA GLN A 83 14.23 -8.14 15.31
C GLN A 83 15.49 -8.49 16.12
N ASP A 84 16.66 -8.52 15.48
CA ASP A 84 17.97 -8.72 16.12
C ASP A 84 18.56 -7.43 16.74
N GLY A 85 17.80 -6.33 16.75
CA GLY A 85 18.17 -5.05 17.37
C GLY A 85 19.03 -4.13 16.50
N LYS A 86 19.45 -4.57 15.30
CA LYS A 86 20.24 -3.74 14.38
C LYS A 86 19.38 -2.67 13.72
N THR A 87 19.97 -1.50 13.49
CA THR A 87 19.30 -0.38 12.82
C THR A 87 19.82 -0.20 11.40
N TRP A 88 18.90 -0.13 10.46
CA TRP A 88 19.14 0.00 9.03
C TRP A 88 18.50 1.28 8.52
N GLY A 89 19.22 1.95 7.63
CA GLY A 89 18.68 2.97 6.78
C GLY A 89 18.33 2.36 5.44
N LYS A 90 17.05 2.34 5.10
CA LYS A 90 16.55 1.89 3.80
C LYS A 90 16.57 3.07 2.84
N VAL A 91 17.18 2.91 1.68
CA VAL A 91 17.21 3.92 0.61
C VAL A 91 16.37 3.40 -0.55
N MET A 92 15.44 4.22 -1.02
CA MET A 92 14.53 3.96 -2.13
C MET A 92 14.66 5.08 -3.15
N ALA A 93 15.54 4.87 -4.12
CA ALA A 93 15.80 5.81 -5.20
C ALA A 93 15.02 5.41 -6.46
N GLU A 94 14.70 6.39 -7.30
CA GLU A 94 14.08 6.18 -8.62
C GLU A 94 14.99 6.65 -9.75
N GLY A 95 14.76 6.14 -10.96
CA GLY A 95 15.58 6.48 -12.13
C GLY A 95 15.69 8.00 -12.32
N SER A 96 16.89 8.49 -12.64
CA SER A 96 17.16 9.94 -12.67
C SER A 96 16.34 10.72 -13.70
N TRP A 97 15.76 10.03 -14.70
CA TRP A 97 14.77 10.58 -15.63
C TRP A 97 13.54 11.16 -14.92
N ALA A 98 13.23 10.70 -13.70
CA ALA A 98 12.14 11.25 -12.89
C ALA A 98 12.34 12.74 -12.54
N LEU A 99 13.57 13.27 -12.57
CA LEU A 99 13.80 14.70 -12.37
C LEU A 99 13.22 15.57 -13.48
N LEU A 100 12.92 15.02 -14.65
CA LEU A 100 12.17 15.74 -15.69
C LEU A 100 10.77 16.15 -15.20
N ASP A 101 10.25 15.51 -14.15
CA ASP A 101 8.98 15.89 -13.52
C ASP A 101 9.09 17.17 -12.68
N LYS A 102 10.31 17.60 -12.34
CA LYS A 102 10.59 18.87 -11.66
C LYS A 102 10.78 20.05 -12.63
N LYS A 103 10.77 19.79 -13.95
CA LYS A 103 10.96 20.81 -14.99
C LYS A 103 9.63 21.13 -15.65
N PHE A 104 9.36 22.43 -15.81
CA PHE A 104 8.22 22.92 -16.60
C PHE A 104 8.77 23.80 -17.72
N ILE A 105 8.15 23.69 -18.89
CA ILE A 105 8.61 24.36 -20.11
C ILE A 105 7.45 25.11 -20.76
N THR A 106 7.81 26.15 -21.51
CA THR A 106 6.90 26.91 -22.37
C THR A 106 7.46 26.79 -23.79
N ILE A 107 6.75 26.12 -24.70
CA ILE A 107 7.25 25.89 -26.06
C ILE A 107 6.12 25.88 -27.08
N SER A 108 6.38 26.45 -28.26
CA SER A 108 5.46 26.37 -29.39
C SER A 108 6.23 26.16 -30.69
N ASN A 109 5.69 25.32 -31.57
CA ASN A 109 6.08 25.31 -33.00
C ASN A 109 4.96 25.83 -33.91
N ASP A 110 3.86 26.33 -33.33
CA ASP A 110 2.72 26.85 -34.05
C ASP A 110 3.05 28.22 -34.67
N PRO A 111 3.03 28.36 -36.00
CA PRO A 111 3.25 29.65 -36.66
C PRO A 111 2.21 30.71 -36.30
N GLN A 112 1.00 30.32 -35.88
CA GLN A 112 -0.07 31.24 -35.47
C GLN A 112 0.07 31.68 -34.02
N SER A 113 0.77 30.88 -33.20
CA SER A 113 0.99 31.14 -31.78
C SER A 113 2.45 30.88 -31.39
N PRO A 114 3.42 31.65 -31.93
CA PRO A 114 4.85 31.40 -31.68
C PRO A 114 5.27 31.72 -30.24
N GLU A 115 4.50 32.56 -29.55
CA GLU A 115 4.71 32.97 -28.16
C GLU A 115 3.54 32.43 -27.32
N PRO A 116 3.59 31.15 -26.89
CA PRO A 116 2.51 30.54 -26.14
C PRO A 116 2.46 31.09 -24.70
N SER A 117 1.37 30.83 -23.99
CA SER A 117 1.23 31.25 -22.58
C SER A 117 2.24 30.53 -21.68
N ASP A 118 2.55 31.11 -20.52
CA ASP A 118 3.44 30.47 -19.54
C ASP A 118 2.97 29.04 -19.20
N LEU A 119 3.93 28.10 -19.24
CA LEU A 119 3.73 26.67 -19.00
C LEU A 119 2.82 25.97 -20.03
N GLN A 120 2.63 26.56 -21.20
CA GLN A 120 1.94 25.96 -22.33
C GLN A 120 2.93 25.30 -23.29
N VAL A 121 2.58 24.08 -23.72
CA VAL A 121 3.26 23.35 -24.80
C VAL A 121 2.28 23.25 -25.96
N ALA A 122 2.63 23.83 -27.11
CA ALA A 122 1.84 23.79 -28.34
C ALA A 122 2.71 23.29 -29.51
N ILE A 123 2.77 21.98 -29.69
CA ILE A 123 3.52 21.35 -30.77
C ILE A 123 2.52 20.78 -31.78
N ILE A 124 2.19 21.57 -32.79
CA ILE A 124 1.26 21.19 -33.85
C ILE A 124 1.99 20.52 -35.02
N SER A 125 1.32 19.58 -35.66
CA SER A 125 1.76 18.89 -36.87
C SER A 125 1.89 19.82 -38.08
N GLY A 126 1.20 20.96 -38.05
CA GLY A 126 1.31 22.08 -38.99
C GLY A 126 2.61 22.88 -38.90
N GLY A 127 3.31 22.80 -37.76
CA GLY A 127 4.46 23.61 -37.44
C GLY A 127 5.75 23.19 -38.12
N ALA A 128 6.82 23.94 -37.85
CA ALA A 128 8.15 23.62 -38.36
C ALA A 128 8.63 22.26 -37.82
N SER A 129 9.36 21.52 -38.65
CA SER A 129 10.04 20.28 -38.24
C SER A 129 11.39 20.59 -37.61
N THR A 130 11.85 19.77 -36.67
CA THR A 130 13.18 19.90 -36.06
C THR A 130 13.83 18.53 -35.79
N GLY A 131 15.13 18.53 -35.48
CA GLY A 131 15.86 17.31 -35.10
C GLY A 131 16.08 16.29 -36.21
N GLY A 132 15.84 16.67 -37.48
CA GLY A 132 15.92 15.74 -38.62
C GLY A 132 14.70 14.83 -38.77
N TYR A 133 13.65 15.06 -37.99
CA TYR A 133 12.39 14.32 -38.05
C TYR A 133 11.33 15.07 -38.87
N SER A 134 10.36 14.37 -39.44
CA SER A 134 9.26 14.99 -40.18
C SER A 134 8.33 15.79 -39.26
N ARG A 135 7.69 16.84 -39.80
CA ARG A 135 6.66 17.61 -39.07
C ARG A 135 5.56 16.70 -38.52
N GLY A 136 5.12 16.98 -37.29
CA GLY A 136 4.10 16.19 -36.57
C GLY A 136 4.51 14.78 -36.15
N SER A 137 5.75 14.35 -36.38
CA SER A 137 6.24 13.09 -35.85
C SER A 137 6.61 13.19 -34.37
N ALA A 138 6.59 12.05 -33.66
CA ALA A 138 7.02 11.98 -32.27
C ALA A 138 8.48 12.46 -32.09
N GLY A 139 9.36 12.16 -33.06
CA GLY A 139 10.76 12.58 -33.01
C GLY A 139 10.92 14.09 -33.07
N SER A 140 10.12 14.77 -33.91
CA SER A 140 10.09 16.23 -33.94
C SER A 140 9.53 16.80 -32.63
N ALA A 141 8.46 16.21 -32.09
CA ALA A 141 7.85 16.66 -30.83
C ALA A 141 8.79 16.49 -29.63
N LEU A 142 9.42 15.32 -29.46
CA LEU A 142 10.41 15.09 -28.40
C LEU A 142 11.63 15.99 -28.56
N THR A 143 12.06 16.27 -29.79
CA THR A 143 13.16 17.23 -30.02
C THR A 143 12.79 18.61 -29.51
N TYR A 144 11.57 19.10 -29.78
CA TYR A 144 11.08 20.36 -29.20
C TYR A 144 11.08 20.30 -27.68
N LEU A 145 10.46 19.28 -27.08
CA LEU A 145 10.39 19.14 -25.61
C LEU A 145 11.77 19.14 -24.93
N LEU A 146 12.80 18.60 -25.59
CA LEU A 146 14.18 18.56 -25.08
C LEU A 146 15.01 19.80 -25.43
N GLN A 147 14.45 20.82 -26.11
CA GLN A 147 15.17 22.06 -26.38
C GLN A 147 15.55 22.76 -25.07
N GLY A 148 16.81 23.20 -25.00
CA GLY A 148 17.37 23.82 -23.79
C GLY A 148 17.57 22.86 -22.62
N GLN A 149 17.43 21.54 -22.83
CA GLN A 149 17.73 20.53 -21.81
C GLN A 149 19.15 20.00 -22.01
N ASP A 150 20.05 20.29 -21.08
CA ASP A 150 21.46 19.88 -21.19
C ASP A 150 21.72 18.43 -20.75
N GLU A 151 20.79 17.82 -19.99
CA GLU A 151 21.00 16.49 -19.40
C GLU A 151 20.57 15.33 -20.29
N TRP A 152 19.58 15.54 -21.16
CA TRP A 152 18.93 14.49 -21.95
C TRP A 152 18.96 14.83 -23.43
N GLU A 153 19.53 13.93 -24.24
CA GLU A 153 19.52 14.02 -25.69
C GLU A 153 18.50 13.03 -26.29
N LEU A 154 18.00 13.32 -27.49
CA LEU A 154 17.11 12.40 -28.18
C LEU A 154 17.91 11.27 -28.82
N GLY A 155 17.52 10.03 -28.52
CA GLY A 155 18.00 8.82 -29.15
C GLY A 155 17.15 8.42 -30.36
N THR A 156 16.96 7.12 -30.52
CA THR A 156 16.16 6.54 -31.60
C THR A 156 14.67 6.77 -31.37
N VAL A 157 14.00 7.37 -32.36
CA VAL A 157 12.54 7.44 -32.43
C VAL A 157 12.10 6.81 -33.74
N ASP A 158 11.44 5.65 -33.67
CA ASP A 158 11.01 4.86 -34.83
C ASP A 158 9.49 4.59 -34.87
N VAL A 159 8.73 5.18 -33.93
CA VAL A 159 7.26 5.26 -34.02
C VAL A 159 6.83 6.19 -35.15
N GLU A 160 5.74 5.82 -35.82
CA GLU A 160 5.16 6.60 -36.92
C GLU A 160 3.88 7.32 -36.47
N GLY A 161 3.34 8.17 -37.33
CA GLY A 161 2.15 8.97 -37.06
C GLY A 161 2.41 10.47 -37.06
N THR A 162 1.39 11.22 -37.45
CA THR A 162 1.40 12.69 -37.50
C THR A 162 0.33 13.20 -36.55
N HIS A 163 0.72 13.81 -35.43
CA HIS A 163 -0.21 14.31 -34.41
C HIS A 163 0.23 15.66 -33.86
N ASP A 164 -0.70 16.28 -33.13
CA ASP A 164 -0.47 17.50 -32.36
C ASP A 164 -0.28 17.14 -30.89
N LEU A 165 0.51 17.92 -30.17
CA LEU A 165 0.68 17.85 -28.71
C LEU A 165 0.39 19.24 -28.15
N GLU A 166 -0.77 19.37 -27.51
CA GLU A 166 -1.16 20.57 -26.79
C GLU A 166 -1.38 20.24 -25.31
N THR A 167 -0.62 20.89 -24.43
CA THR A 167 -0.74 20.71 -22.99
C THR A 167 -0.52 22.03 -22.26
N GLU A 168 -1.01 22.11 -21.03
CA GLU A 168 -0.84 23.28 -20.17
C GLU A 168 -0.57 22.84 -18.74
N LYS A 169 0.38 23.49 -18.05
CA LYS A 169 0.65 23.30 -16.61
C LYS A 169 1.04 21.88 -16.19
N ILE A 170 1.68 21.11 -17.09
CA ILE A 170 2.25 19.80 -16.76
C ILE A 170 3.77 19.80 -16.93
N SER A 171 4.45 18.89 -16.24
CA SER A 171 5.91 18.80 -16.28
C SER A 171 6.42 18.33 -17.66
N LEU A 172 7.72 18.49 -17.89
CA LEU A 172 8.39 17.96 -19.07
C LEU A 172 8.27 16.42 -19.16
N LEU A 173 8.38 15.71 -18.04
CA LEU A 173 8.17 14.26 -18.02
C LEU A 173 6.75 13.87 -18.43
N GLN A 174 5.73 14.59 -17.95
CA GLN A 174 4.35 14.32 -18.32
C GLN A 174 4.09 14.62 -19.81
N ASN A 175 4.70 15.68 -20.35
CA ASN A 175 4.67 15.94 -21.79
C ASN A 175 5.30 14.80 -22.61
N ILE A 176 6.45 14.27 -22.19
CA ILE A 176 7.10 13.12 -22.85
C ILE A 176 6.20 11.88 -22.78
N LYS A 177 5.56 11.63 -21.63
CA LYS A 177 4.58 10.54 -21.49
C LYS A 177 3.36 10.75 -22.39
N LYS A 178 2.89 11.99 -22.56
CA LYS A 178 1.79 12.31 -23.47
C LYS A 178 2.16 12.06 -24.93
N VAL A 179 3.41 12.31 -25.33
CA VAL A 179 3.93 11.87 -26.65
C VAL A 179 3.87 10.34 -26.78
N GLN A 180 4.31 9.59 -25.77
CA GLN A 180 4.20 8.12 -25.80
C GLN A 180 2.74 7.65 -25.83
N GLU A 181 1.81 8.36 -25.19
CA GLU A 181 0.39 8.02 -25.18
C GLU A 181 -0.28 8.23 -26.56
N ILE A 182 0.04 9.35 -27.22
CA ILE A 182 -0.52 9.75 -28.52
C ILE A 182 0.07 8.90 -29.65
N TRP A 183 1.41 8.87 -29.78
CA TRP A 183 2.06 8.14 -30.87
C TRP A 183 2.15 6.63 -30.60
N GLY A 184 2.17 6.22 -29.34
CA GLY A 184 2.38 4.84 -28.91
C GLY A 184 3.87 4.51 -28.68
N GLY A 185 4.16 3.22 -28.60
CA GLY A 185 5.53 2.72 -28.42
C GLY A 185 6.03 2.67 -26.97
N VAL A 186 7.33 2.46 -26.82
CA VAL A 186 8.02 2.20 -25.56
C VAL A 186 9.10 3.25 -25.31
N LEU A 187 8.99 3.97 -24.21
CA LEU A 187 10.03 4.86 -23.70
C LEU A 187 11.19 4.03 -23.17
N VAL A 188 12.39 4.28 -23.69
CA VAL A 188 13.63 3.67 -23.22
C VAL A 188 14.60 4.76 -22.80
N TRP A 189 14.97 4.72 -21.52
CA TRP A 189 15.94 5.64 -20.90
C TRP A 189 17.31 4.97 -20.91
N GLU A 190 18.23 5.45 -21.75
CA GLU A 190 19.61 4.96 -21.87
C GLU A 190 20.58 5.89 -21.13
N TYR A 191 21.54 5.31 -20.42
CA TYR A 191 22.63 6.03 -19.77
C TYR A 191 23.95 5.54 -20.35
N VAL A 192 24.77 6.45 -20.86
CA VAL A 192 26.08 6.14 -21.40
C VAL A 192 27.12 6.44 -20.33
N SER A 193 27.90 5.44 -19.95
CA SER A 193 28.97 5.56 -18.96
C SER A 193 30.34 5.62 -19.63
N ASN A 194 31.32 6.30 -19.02
CA ASN A 194 32.73 6.17 -19.39
C ASN A 194 33.38 4.96 -18.69
N ASP A 195 34.67 4.71 -18.96
CA ASP A 195 35.43 3.60 -18.37
C ASP A 195 35.55 3.65 -16.84
N GLU A 196 35.35 4.82 -16.24
CA GLU A 196 35.36 5.04 -14.79
C GLU A 196 33.98 4.81 -14.14
N GLY A 197 32.97 4.46 -14.94
CA GLY A 197 31.60 4.24 -14.49
C GLY A 197 30.78 5.53 -14.31
N ASN A 198 31.29 6.68 -14.77
CA ASN A 198 30.58 7.96 -14.70
C ASN A 198 29.58 8.08 -15.86
N ILE A 199 28.33 8.47 -15.58
CA ILE A 199 27.38 8.82 -16.63
C ILE A 199 27.81 10.09 -17.34
N ILE A 200 28.03 9.99 -18.64
CA ILE A 200 28.46 11.09 -19.51
C ILE A 200 27.35 11.56 -20.46
N LYS A 201 26.36 10.70 -20.77
CA LYS A 201 25.20 11.05 -21.61
C LYS A 201 23.96 10.32 -21.13
N ARG A 202 22.80 10.94 -21.35
CA ARG A 202 21.48 10.32 -21.09
C ARG A 202 20.65 10.48 -22.35
N LYS A 203 20.09 9.39 -22.85
CA LYS A 203 19.31 9.37 -24.08
C LYS A 203 17.89 8.92 -23.83
N LEU A 204 16.96 9.64 -24.43
CA LEU A 204 15.56 9.27 -24.50
C LEU A 204 15.26 8.64 -25.86
N HIS A 205 14.77 7.40 -25.87
CA HIS A 205 14.29 6.74 -27.08
C HIS A 205 12.79 6.50 -26.98
N LEU A 206 12.11 6.51 -28.12
CA LEU A 206 10.72 6.08 -28.23
C LEU A 206 10.64 5.00 -29.31
N ARG A 207 10.58 3.75 -28.85
CA ARG A 207 10.70 2.56 -29.69
C ARG A 207 9.34 1.99 -30.07
N ASP A 208 9.11 1.78 -31.36
CA ASP A 208 7.96 1.08 -31.88
C ASP A 208 7.99 -0.41 -31.48
N GLU A 209 6.88 -0.91 -30.95
CA GLU A 209 6.80 -2.29 -30.46
C GLU A 209 6.94 -3.33 -31.57
N THR A 210 6.62 -3.01 -32.82
CA THR A 210 6.71 -3.93 -33.96
C THR A 210 8.08 -3.90 -34.63
N LYS A 211 8.75 -2.75 -34.62
CA LYS A 211 10.10 -2.59 -35.18
C LYS A 211 11.19 -3.00 -34.20
N TRP A 212 11.00 -2.73 -32.91
CA TRP A 212 11.97 -3.10 -31.88
C TRP A 212 11.77 -4.54 -31.41
N GLN A 213 12.29 -5.50 -32.18
CA GLN A 213 12.13 -6.94 -31.99
C GLN A 213 13.46 -7.66 -31.70
N ASP A 214 14.40 -6.96 -31.06
CA ASP A 214 15.73 -7.47 -30.77
C ASP A 214 15.65 -8.77 -29.95
N TYR A 215 16.18 -9.87 -30.52
CA TYR A 215 16.30 -11.15 -29.86
C TYR A 215 17.76 -11.58 -29.88
N LYS A 216 18.43 -11.43 -28.75
CA LYS A 216 19.86 -11.73 -28.59
C LYS A 216 20.15 -13.17 -28.16
N GLY A 217 19.15 -14.05 -28.23
CA GLY A 217 19.31 -15.48 -27.94
C GLY A 217 19.08 -15.86 -26.48
N PHE A 218 18.83 -14.92 -25.57
CA PHE A 218 18.56 -15.23 -24.17
C PHE A 218 17.28 -16.08 -24.00
N GLU A 219 17.41 -17.12 -23.20
CA GLU A 219 16.33 -18.07 -22.94
C GLU A 219 16.24 -18.41 -21.46
N VAL A 220 15.01 -18.32 -20.93
CA VAL A 220 14.62 -18.86 -19.64
C VAL A 220 14.13 -20.29 -19.86
N ARG A 221 14.85 -21.28 -19.34
CA ARG A 221 14.57 -22.71 -19.60
C ARG A 221 14.56 -23.55 -18.32
N TYR A 222 13.55 -24.43 -18.23
CA TYR A 222 13.49 -25.50 -17.23
C TYR A 222 14.77 -26.34 -17.24
N ALA A 223 15.25 -26.74 -16.05
CA ALA A 223 16.50 -27.49 -15.86
C ALA A 223 17.77 -26.80 -16.40
N LYS A 224 17.72 -25.50 -16.71
CA LYS A 224 18.90 -24.66 -17.06
C LYS A 224 19.07 -23.53 -16.04
N ASN A 225 18.36 -22.42 -16.23
CA ASN A 225 18.44 -21.21 -15.41
C ASN A 225 17.16 -20.93 -14.62
N LEU A 226 16.04 -21.57 -14.97
CA LEU A 226 14.75 -21.33 -14.33
C LEU A 226 14.69 -21.91 -12.89
N LYS A 227 14.32 -21.10 -11.91
CA LYS A 227 14.03 -21.52 -10.52
C LYS A 227 12.54 -21.65 -10.24
N SER A 228 11.74 -20.71 -10.74
CA SER A 228 10.29 -20.68 -10.58
C SER A 228 9.64 -19.99 -11.78
N ILE A 229 8.47 -20.47 -12.19
CA ILE A 229 7.66 -19.87 -13.25
C ILE A 229 6.21 -19.79 -12.82
N THR A 230 5.60 -18.64 -13.04
CA THR A 230 4.15 -18.44 -12.93
C THR A 230 3.67 -17.90 -14.27
N ARG A 231 2.78 -18.64 -14.95
CA ARG A 231 2.06 -18.15 -16.13
C ARG A 231 0.68 -17.66 -15.71
N THR A 232 0.42 -16.38 -15.91
CA THR A 232 -0.93 -15.80 -15.84
C THR A 232 -1.51 -15.77 -17.25
N ALA A 233 -2.70 -16.35 -17.42
CA ALA A 233 -3.42 -16.35 -18.68
C ALA A 233 -4.60 -15.38 -18.60
N ASN A 234 -4.62 -14.39 -19.49
CA ASN A 234 -5.74 -13.49 -19.65
C ASN A 234 -6.63 -14.01 -20.79
N HIS A 235 -7.83 -14.45 -20.44
CA HIS A 235 -8.85 -14.97 -21.35
C HIS A 235 -9.94 -13.95 -21.68
N ASP A 236 -9.82 -12.71 -21.20
CA ASP A 236 -10.71 -11.61 -21.55
C ASP A 236 -10.37 -11.12 -22.96
N ILE A 237 -10.89 -11.84 -23.94
CA ILE A 237 -10.67 -11.58 -25.37
C ILE A 237 -11.79 -10.71 -25.93
N VAL A 238 -11.44 -9.83 -26.87
CA VAL A 238 -12.37 -8.98 -27.61
C VAL A 238 -12.25 -9.31 -29.08
N THR A 239 -13.34 -9.71 -29.73
CA THR A 239 -13.38 -9.98 -31.18
C THR A 239 -14.14 -8.91 -31.96
N LYS A 240 -14.81 -7.97 -31.28
CA LYS A 240 -15.47 -6.80 -31.85
C LYS A 240 -15.18 -5.57 -30.99
N LEU A 241 -14.57 -4.55 -31.59
CA LEU A 241 -14.14 -3.35 -30.87
C LEU A 241 -14.85 -2.11 -31.42
N TYR A 242 -15.49 -1.34 -30.54
CA TYR A 242 -16.01 -0.01 -30.85
C TYR A 242 -15.01 1.04 -30.37
N PRO A 243 -14.27 1.68 -31.28
CA PRO A 243 -13.41 2.79 -30.92
C PRO A 243 -14.17 4.12 -30.91
N PHE A 244 -13.90 4.95 -29.91
CA PHE A 244 -14.41 6.31 -29.77
C PHE A 244 -13.27 7.29 -29.53
N GLY A 245 -13.21 8.33 -30.36
CA GLY A 245 -12.25 9.42 -30.29
C GLY A 245 -12.78 10.62 -29.52
N GLU A 246 -12.20 11.80 -29.76
CA GLU A 246 -12.65 13.07 -29.21
C GLU A 246 -14.13 13.34 -29.55
N ASN A 247 -14.91 13.90 -28.63
CA ASN A 247 -16.31 14.29 -28.87
C ASN A 247 -17.21 13.18 -29.45
N ASP A 248 -17.01 11.93 -29.01
CA ASP A 248 -17.70 10.72 -29.51
C ASP A 248 -17.44 10.42 -31.01
N LEU A 249 -16.32 10.88 -31.56
CA LEU A 249 -15.86 10.53 -32.91
C LEU A 249 -15.83 9.00 -33.08
N ASP A 250 -16.40 8.51 -34.18
CA ASP A 250 -16.37 7.09 -34.53
C ASP A 250 -15.73 6.86 -35.90
N ILE A 251 -15.49 5.59 -36.21
CA ILE A 251 -14.80 5.19 -37.45
C ILE A 251 -15.74 4.95 -38.64
N ALA A 252 -17.05 5.20 -38.54
CA ALA A 252 -17.99 4.82 -39.59
C ALA A 252 -17.69 5.49 -40.94
N SER A 253 -17.16 6.71 -40.93
CA SER A 253 -16.76 7.46 -42.13
C SER A 253 -15.61 6.81 -42.91
N VAL A 254 -14.77 6.01 -42.24
CA VAL A 254 -13.57 5.35 -42.81
C VAL A 254 -13.64 3.81 -42.76
N ASN A 255 -14.82 3.27 -42.44
CA ASN A 255 -15.02 1.84 -42.20
C ASN A 255 -16.36 1.32 -42.74
N ASP A 256 -16.68 1.67 -43.98
CA ASP A 256 -17.88 1.19 -44.69
C ASP A 256 -19.19 1.42 -43.93
N GLY A 257 -19.28 2.53 -43.18
CA GLY A 257 -20.44 2.88 -42.35
C GLY A 257 -20.54 2.12 -41.02
N LYS A 258 -19.58 1.25 -40.68
CA LYS A 258 -19.56 0.50 -39.41
C LYS A 258 -18.74 1.21 -38.35
N LYS A 259 -19.35 1.46 -37.18
CA LYS A 259 -18.69 2.04 -36.00
C LYS A 259 -17.76 1.07 -35.24
N HIS A 260 -17.53 -0.12 -35.75
CA HIS A 260 -16.74 -1.16 -35.09
C HIS A 260 -15.90 -1.93 -36.10
N ILE A 261 -14.82 -2.53 -35.58
CA ILE A 261 -13.99 -3.49 -36.30
C ILE A 261 -14.14 -4.88 -35.66
N THR A 262 -13.87 -5.93 -36.43
CA THR A 262 -13.96 -7.32 -35.97
C THR A 262 -12.70 -8.10 -36.30
N ASN A 263 -12.29 -8.99 -35.41
CA ASN A 263 -11.20 -9.92 -35.63
C ASN A 263 -11.55 -11.28 -35.01
N PHE A 264 -11.84 -12.25 -35.88
CA PHE A 264 -12.25 -13.61 -35.51
C PHE A 264 -11.10 -14.63 -35.72
N SER A 265 -9.84 -14.17 -35.71
CA SER A 265 -8.68 -15.04 -35.97
C SER A 265 -8.46 -16.13 -34.92
N TYR A 266 -8.98 -15.95 -33.70
CA TYR A 266 -8.90 -16.94 -32.62
C TYR A 266 -10.20 -17.73 -32.43
N THR A 267 -11.35 -17.09 -32.56
CA THR A 267 -12.69 -17.68 -32.35
C THR A 267 -13.71 -16.97 -33.23
N ASP A 268 -14.77 -17.69 -33.61
CA ASP A 268 -15.90 -17.18 -34.40
C ASP A 268 -16.96 -16.46 -33.55
N LYS A 269 -16.82 -16.49 -32.22
CA LYS A 269 -17.72 -15.83 -31.27
C LYS A 269 -17.47 -14.33 -31.20
N GLU A 270 -18.55 -13.57 -31.08
CA GLU A 270 -18.52 -12.13 -30.89
C GLU A 270 -18.39 -11.78 -29.40
N TYR A 271 -17.30 -11.12 -29.03
CA TYR A 271 -17.03 -10.53 -27.72
C TYR A 271 -16.75 -9.05 -27.91
N THR A 272 -17.61 -8.20 -27.35
CA THR A 272 -17.59 -6.76 -27.60
C THR A 272 -16.77 -6.02 -26.54
N GLY A 273 -15.88 -5.14 -26.98
CA GLY A 273 -15.14 -4.20 -26.14
C GLY A 273 -15.26 -2.77 -26.66
N LEU A 274 -14.84 -1.82 -25.83
CA LEU A 274 -14.79 -0.39 -26.15
C LEU A 274 -13.34 0.08 -26.07
N LEU A 275 -12.90 0.89 -27.04
CA LEU A 275 -11.62 1.60 -26.98
C LEU A 275 -11.92 3.10 -26.95
N ILE A 276 -11.52 3.80 -25.89
CA ILE A 276 -11.74 5.24 -25.79
C ILE A 276 -10.40 5.97 -25.85
N LYS A 277 -10.29 6.88 -26.81
CA LYS A 277 -9.09 7.62 -27.19
C LYS A 277 -9.44 9.09 -27.45
N GLN A 278 -9.79 9.81 -26.38
CA GLN A 278 -10.27 11.20 -26.44
C GLN A 278 -9.27 12.19 -27.06
N GLU A 279 -8.01 11.79 -27.21
CA GLU A 279 -6.96 12.56 -27.88
C GLU A 279 -6.95 12.43 -29.41
N ILE A 280 -7.80 11.58 -30.00
CA ILE A 280 -7.83 11.33 -31.45
C ILE A 280 -9.06 11.99 -32.07
N GLU A 281 -8.83 12.98 -32.94
CA GLU A 281 -9.86 13.72 -33.68
C GLU A 281 -10.05 13.23 -35.13
N ASP A 282 -9.15 12.36 -35.62
CA ASP A 282 -9.17 11.82 -36.98
C ASP A 282 -9.71 10.37 -37.02
N PRO A 283 -10.79 10.09 -37.78
CA PRO A 283 -11.37 8.75 -37.87
C PRO A 283 -10.40 7.68 -38.40
N GLN A 284 -9.51 8.04 -39.33
CA GLN A 284 -8.57 7.07 -39.93
C GLN A 284 -7.53 6.61 -38.90
N THR A 285 -6.94 7.56 -38.18
CA THR A 285 -6.03 7.30 -37.05
C THR A 285 -6.72 6.44 -35.97
N LEU A 286 -7.97 6.76 -35.62
CA LEU A 286 -8.74 6.02 -34.63
C LEU A 286 -8.95 4.56 -35.06
N LYS A 287 -9.21 4.33 -36.35
CA LYS A 287 -9.35 2.98 -36.93
C LYS A 287 -8.05 2.20 -36.86
N GLU A 288 -6.92 2.79 -37.26
CA GLU A 288 -5.60 2.14 -37.24
C GLU A 288 -5.23 1.70 -35.81
N LYS A 289 -5.40 2.58 -34.81
CA LYS A 289 -5.17 2.26 -33.40
C LYS A 289 -6.12 1.18 -32.87
N ALA A 290 -7.38 1.19 -33.33
CA ALA A 290 -8.34 0.15 -32.97
C ALA A 290 -7.91 -1.22 -33.55
N GLU A 291 -7.45 -1.27 -34.79
CA GLU A 291 -6.99 -2.50 -35.44
C GLU A 291 -5.76 -3.09 -34.74
N GLU A 292 -4.79 -2.25 -34.38
CA GLU A 292 -3.63 -2.64 -33.57
C GLU A 292 -4.04 -3.23 -32.22
N ALA A 293 -4.95 -2.57 -31.50
CA ALA A 293 -5.45 -3.03 -30.21
C ALA A 293 -6.22 -4.35 -30.34
N LEU A 294 -7.12 -4.44 -31.33
CA LEU A 294 -7.94 -5.62 -31.55
C LEU A 294 -7.12 -6.84 -31.96
N ALA A 295 -6.04 -6.67 -32.74
CA ALA A 295 -5.12 -7.76 -33.10
C ALA A 295 -4.45 -8.42 -31.89
N LYS A 296 -4.27 -7.67 -30.79
CA LYS A 296 -3.76 -8.18 -29.51
C LYS A 296 -4.89 -8.75 -28.64
N LEU A 297 -6.03 -8.05 -28.58
CA LEU A 297 -7.17 -8.41 -27.72
C LEU A 297 -7.95 -9.64 -28.20
N CYS A 298 -7.90 -9.99 -29.49
CA CYS A 298 -8.73 -11.06 -30.05
C CYS A 298 -8.30 -12.48 -29.67
N LYS A 299 -7.22 -12.66 -28.92
CA LYS A 299 -6.66 -13.95 -28.53
C LYS A 299 -6.19 -13.93 -27.07
N PRO A 300 -6.09 -15.10 -26.40
CA PRO A 300 -5.55 -15.19 -25.05
C PRO A 300 -4.14 -14.62 -25.00
N ARG A 301 -3.85 -13.92 -23.90
CA ARG A 301 -2.54 -13.31 -23.64
C ARG A 301 -1.92 -13.97 -22.42
N TYR A 302 -0.61 -14.10 -22.42
CA TYR A 302 0.12 -14.76 -21.35
C TYR A 302 1.23 -13.86 -20.82
N THR A 303 1.30 -13.78 -19.49
CA THR A 303 2.38 -13.11 -18.76
C THR A 303 3.10 -14.16 -17.93
N TYR A 304 4.42 -14.20 -18.08
CA TYR A 304 5.30 -15.14 -17.39
C TYR A 304 6.12 -14.36 -16.35
N ARG A 305 5.94 -14.67 -15.08
CA ARG A 305 6.82 -14.21 -14.00
C ARG A 305 7.77 -15.33 -13.64
N THR A 306 9.07 -15.11 -13.81
CA THR A 306 10.09 -16.13 -13.61
C THR A 306 11.14 -15.68 -12.61
N GLY A 307 11.42 -16.49 -11.59
CA GLY A 307 12.66 -16.40 -10.82
C GLY A 307 13.73 -17.26 -11.49
N LEU A 308 14.95 -16.74 -11.66
CA LEU A 308 16.02 -17.46 -12.37
C LEU A 308 17.42 -17.21 -11.79
N VAL A 309 18.37 -18.02 -12.25
CA VAL A 309 19.81 -17.83 -12.05
C VAL A 309 20.41 -17.21 -13.29
N ASP A 310 20.91 -15.98 -13.22
CA ASP A 310 21.55 -15.35 -14.37
C ASP A 310 22.92 -15.98 -14.65
N LEU A 311 22.94 -16.90 -15.62
CA LEU A 311 24.13 -17.64 -16.02
C LEU A 311 25.13 -16.77 -16.79
N ARG A 312 24.77 -15.58 -17.27
CA ARG A 312 25.69 -14.67 -17.99
C ARG A 312 26.88 -14.22 -17.14
N THR A 313 26.79 -14.43 -15.82
CA THR A 313 27.90 -14.27 -14.88
C THR A 313 29.05 -15.27 -15.12
N LEU A 314 28.79 -16.34 -15.86
CA LEU A 314 29.76 -17.35 -16.28
C LEU A 314 30.23 -17.08 -17.72
N PRO A 315 31.55 -17.15 -18.02
CA PRO A 315 32.10 -16.85 -19.34
C PRO A 315 31.44 -17.61 -20.49
N GLU A 316 31.07 -18.88 -20.28
CA GLU A 316 30.45 -19.75 -21.28
C GLU A 316 29.05 -19.31 -21.70
N PHE A 317 28.33 -18.54 -20.87
CA PHE A 317 26.99 -18.03 -21.15
C PHE A 317 26.96 -16.51 -21.38
N SER A 318 28.12 -15.87 -21.46
CA SER A 318 28.25 -14.41 -21.71
C SER A 318 27.60 -13.95 -23.02
N HIS A 319 27.43 -14.86 -23.99
CA HIS A 319 26.81 -14.59 -25.28
C HIS A 319 25.27 -14.50 -25.22
N GLU A 320 24.63 -14.98 -24.15
CA GLU A 320 23.17 -14.92 -23.98
C GLU A 320 22.71 -13.57 -23.43
N GLU A 321 23.13 -12.47 -24.05
CA GLU A 321 22.81 -11.13 -23.56
C GLU A 321 21.31 -10.78 -23.70
N PHE A 322 20.85 -9.84 -22.88
CA PHE A 322 19.54 -9.20 -23.03
C PHE A 322 19.55 -7.83 -22.36
N THR A 323 18.73 -6.93 -22.90
CA THR A 323 18.37 -5.65 -22.31
C THR A 323 16.87 -5.66 -21.98
N LEU A 324 16.46 -4.86 -20.99
CA LEU A 324 15.03 -4.65 -20.73
C LEU A 324 14.32 -4.22 -22.02
N GLY A 325 13.25 -4.93 -22.37
CA GLY A 325 12.48 -4.75 -23.59
C GLY A 325 12.94 -5.53 -24.81
N ASP A 326 14.06 -6.26 -24.75
CA ASP A 326 14.37 -7.27 -25.77
C ASP A 326 13.30 -8.38 -25.76
N ILE A 327 13.17 -9.10 -26.88
CA ILE A 327 12.44 -10.36 -26.92
C ILE A 327 13.29 -11.42 -26.22
N VAL A 328 12.64 -12.24 -25.41
CA VAL A 328 13.27 -13.38 -24.72
C VAL A 328 12.43 -14.63 -24.92
N LYS A 329 13.06 -15.79 -24.84
CA LYS A 329 12.39 -17.08 -25.01
C LYS A 329 12.14 -17.74 -23.65
N VAL A 330 10.94 -18.23 -23.41
CA VAL A 330 10.58 -19.03 -22.23
C VAL A 330 10.30 -20.45 -22.69
N THR A 331 10.95 -21.44 -22.09
CA THR A 331 10.82 -22.87 -22.43
C THR A 331 10.65 -23.69 -21.16
N ASP A 332 9.47 -24.26 -20.97
CA ASP A 332 9.17 -25.15 -19.85
C ASP A 332 8.29 -26.33 -20.32
N PRO A 333 8.51 -27.57 -19.84
CA PRO A 333 7.77 -28.75 -20.30
C PRO A 333 6.25 -28.67 -20.11
N GLU A 334 5.79 -28.05 -19.01
CA GLU A 334 4.36 -27.98 -18.65
C GLU A 334 3.69 -26.73 -19.22
N VAL A 335 4.47 -25.65 -19.39
CA VAL A 335 3.96 -24.37 -19.88
C VAL A 335 4.05 -24.25 -21.41
N GLY A 336 5.06 -24.86 -22.02
CA GLY A 336 5.36 -24.78 -23.45
C GLY A 336 6.54 -23.87 -23.75
N THR A 337 6.68 -23.51 -25.04
CA THR A 337 7.74 -22.63 -25.53
C THR A 337 7.15 -21.39 -26.17
N GLU A 338 7.49 -20.21 -25.65
CA GLU A 338 6.97 -18.93 -26.13
C GLU A 338 8.09 -17.90 -26.26
N LYS A 339 7.96 -16.96 -27.21
CA LYS A 339 8.82 -15.78 -27.29
C LYS A 339 7.99 -14.55 -27.01
N ALA A 340 8.44 -13.73 -26.07
CA ALA A 340 7.74 -12.50 -25.75
C ALA A 340 8.71 -11.45 -25.20
N ARG A 341 8.23 -10.20 -25.12
CA ARG A 341 9.01 -9.06 -24.68
C ARG A 341 9.31 -9.14 -23.18
N LEU A 342 10.52 -8.78 -22.80
CA LEU A 342 10.92 -8.61 -21.41
C LEU A 342 10.38 -7.28 -20.87
N GLN A 343 9.35 -7.33 -20.03
CA GLN A 343 8.62 -6.17 -19.49
C GLN A 343 9.20 -5.64 -18.18
N ARG A 344 9.73 -6.55 -17.35
CA ARG A 344 10.36 -6.23 -16.06
C ARG A 344 11.64 -7.00 -15.88
N HIS A 345 12.66 -6.34 -15.35
CA HIS A 345 13.89 -6.97 -14.89
C HIS A 345 14.22 -6.46 -13.48
N LYS A 346 14.13 -7.37 -12.50
CA LYS A 346 14.52 -7.13 -11.12
C LYS A 346 15.71 -8.00 -10.75
N TYR A 347 16.78 -7.43 -10.22
CA TYR A 347 17.99 -8.19 -9.90
C TYR A 347 18.76 -7.56 -8.74
N ASN A 348 19.50 -8.40 -8.01
CA ASN A 348 20.40 -7.92 -6.97
C ASN A 348 21.70 -7.41 -7.61
N VAL A 349 22.12 -6.19 -7.27
CA VAL A 349 23.31 -5.55 -7.86
C VAL A 349 24.59 -6.34 -7.59
N PHE A 350 24.75 -6.81 -6.35
CA PHE A 350 25.96 -7.49 -5.88
C PHE A 350 25.87 -9.02 -6.00
N GLN A 351 24.68 -9.54 -6.27
CA GLN A 351 24.41 -10.94 -6.56
C GLN A 351 23.54 -11.06 -7.82
N PRO A 352 24.04 -10.65 -9.00
CA PRO A 352 23.23 -10.52 -10.23
C PRO A 352 22.59 -11.82 -10.71
N TRP A 353 23.12 -12.97 -10.26
CA TRP A 353 22.50 -14.28 -10.48
C TRP A 353 21.20 -14.49 -9.68
N ILE A 354 20.79 -13.55 -8.82
CA ILE A 354 19.47 -13.52 -8.20
C ILE A 354 18.65 -12.49 -8.95
N CYS A 355 17.80 -12.95 -9.86
CA CYS A 355 16.93 -12.08 -10.64
C CYS A 355 15.55 -12.68 -10.91
N GLU A 356 14.61 -11.78 -11.15
CA GLU A 356 13.23 -12.02 -11.53
C GLU A 356 12.95 -11.28 -12.84
N LEU A 357 12.30 -11.96 -13.78
CA LEU A 357 11.87 -11.40 -15.05
C LEU A 357 10.35 -11.49 -15.17
N GLU A 358 9.74 -10.46 -15.74
CA GLU A 358 8.37 -10.52 -16.25
C GLU A 358 8.40 -10.42 -17.76
N ILE A 359 7.83 -11.42 -18.42
CA ILE A 359 7.92 -11.62 -19.87
C ILE A 359 6.49 -11.77 -20.41
N GLY A 360 6.15 -11.07 -21.48
CA GLY A 360 4.78 -11.08 -22.02
C GLY A 360 4.25 -9.68 -22.28
N GLU A 361 2.94 -9.52 -22.16
CA GLU A 361 2.28 -8.22 -22.16
C GLU A 361 1.77 -7.90 -20.74
N PRO A 362 2.02 -6.70 -20.20
CA PRO A 362 1.56 -6.33 -18.87
C PRO A 362 0.05 -6.08 -18.89
N GLU A 363 -0.70 -6.71 -17.96
CA GLU A 363 -2.16 -6.59 -17.86
C GLU A 363 -2.62 -5.13 -17.72
N GLU A 364 -1.89 -4.32 -16.96
CA GLU A 364 -2.24 -2.92 -16.66
C GLU A 364 -2.29 -2.00 -17.88
N ARG A 365 -1.48 -2.23 -18.93
CA ARG A 365 -1.48 -1.35 -20.13
C ARG A 365 -2.73 -1.52 -20.98
N LEU A 366 -3.19 -2.75 -21.14
CA LEU A 366 -4.39 -3.07 -21.90
C LEU A 366 -5.64 -2.75 -21.08
N VAL A 367 -5.58 -3.01 -19.76
CA VAL A 367 -6.62 -2.56 -18.83
C VAL A 367 -6.68 -1.04 -18.81
N ALA A 368 -5.59 -0.26 -18.84
CA ALA A 368 -5.64 1.20 -18.95
C ALA A 368 -6.23 1.68 -20.29
N GLN A 369 -5.90 1.01 -21.41
CA GLN A 369 -6.52 1.28 -22.71
C GLN A 369 -8.04 1.02 -22.72
N LEU A 370 -8.53 0.10 -21.87
CA LEU A 370 -9.96 -0.21 -21.72
C LEU A 370 -10.64 0.53 -20.54
N LYS A 371 -9.92 0.83 -19.45
CA LYS A 371 -10.39 1.45 -18.18
C LYS A 371 -10.59 2.95 -18.27
N ASN A 372 -10.09 3.60 -19.31
CA ASN A 372 -10.47 4.98 -19.61
C ASN A 372 -11.99 5.14 -19.89
N SER A 373 -12.78 4.06 -19.88
CA SER A 373 -14.24 4.07 -20.05
C SER A 373 -15.09 4.05 -18.77
N ILE A 374 -14.56 3.67 -17.60
CA ILE A 374 -15.41 3.50 -16.39
C ILE A 374 -15.13 4.57 -15.32
N ASP A 375 -13.88 4.96 -15.06
CA ASP A 375 -13.57 5.96 -14.01
C ASP A 375 -13.46 7.42 -14.53
N MET A 376 -13.26 7.60 -15.84
CA MET A 376 -13.21 8.93 -16.45
C MET A 376 -14.59 9.61 -16.51
N SER A 377 -15.70 8.86 -16.45
CA SER A 377 -17.04 9.44 -16.36
C SER A 377 -17.32 10.10 -15.00
N HIS A 378 -16.54 9.76 -13.97
CA HIS A 378 -16.60 10.42 -12.66
C HIS A 378 -15.53 11.51 -12.50
N TYR A 379 -14.38 11.41 -13.16
CA TYR A 379 -13.32 12.41 -13.06
C TYR A 379 -13.42 13.56 -14.09
N ILE A 380 -14.00 13.31 -15.29
CA ILE A 380 -14.15 14.34 -16.34
C ILE A 380 -15.44 15.16 -16.16
N LYS A 381 -16.41 14.69 -15.39
CA LYS A 381 -17.64 15.47 -15.12
C LYS A 381 -17.43 16.64 -14.15
N ASP A 382 -16.35 16.61 -13.37
CA ASP A 382 -16.14 17.59 -12.30
C ASP A 382 -15.10 18.68 -12.64
N ILE A 383 -14.35 18.61 -13.75
CA ILE A 383 -13.26 19.58 -14.03
C ILE A 383 -13.25 20.20 -15.43
N LEU A 384 -13.99 19.73 -16.44
CA LEU A 384 -13.96 20.37 -17.78
C LEU A 384 -15.34 20.61 -18.41
N ARG A 385 -15.89 21.80 -18.15
CA ARG A 385 -16.64 22.56 -19.16
C ARG A 385 -16.14 24.00 -19.23
N PRO A 386 -15.70 24.46 -20.40
CA PRO A 386 -15.52 25.87 -20.69
C PRO A 386 -16.79 26.70 -20.46
N ASN A 387 -16.52 27.91 -20.00
CA ASN A 387 -17.38 28.89 -19.36
C ASN A 387 -18.47 29.52 -20.27
N PRO A 388 -19.79 29.42 -19.95
CA PRO A 388 -20.87 30.14 -20.66
C PRO A 388 -20.83 31.68 -20.48
N THR A 389 -19.99 32.18 -19.57
CA THR A 389 -19.95 33.60 -19.19
C THR A 389 -19.16 34.44 -20.19
N VAL A 390 -18.14 33.90 -20.86
CA VAL A 390 -17.31 34.69 -21.81
C VAL A 390 -18.08 35.01 -23.09
N GLY A 391 -18.99 34.14 -23.54
CA GLY A 391 -19.88 34.40 -24.69
C GLY A 391 -20.97 35.44 -24.44
N ASN A 392 -21.31 35.72 -23.17
CA ASN A 392 -22.28 36.75 -22.79
C ASN A 392 -21.64 38.12 -22.53
N MET A 393 -20.32 38.18 -22.36
CA MET A 393 -19.58 39.43 -22.14
C MET A 393 -19.23 40.20 -23.42
N LEU A 394 -19.49 39.64 -24.61
CA LEU A 394 -19.19 40.25 -25.91
C LEU A 394 -20.44 40.72 -26.70
N LYS A 395 -21.64 40.73 -26.09
CA LYS A 395 -22.89 41.22 -26.73
C LYS A 395 -23.35 42.62 -26.30
N GLY A 396 -22.68 43.25 -25.34
CA GLY A 396 -22.99 44.61 -24.89
C GLY A 396 -22.08 45.63 -25.56
N PHE A 397 -22.56 46.25 -26.64
CA PHE A 397 -21.86 47.26 -27.42
C PHE A 397 -21.24 48.37 -26.55
N VAL A 398 -19.91 48.41 -26.58
CA VAL A 398 -19.09 49.61 -26.42
C VAL A 398 -19.48 50.58 -27.53
N ASN A 399 -20.01 51.75 -27.19
CA ASN A 399 -19.97 52.93 -28.06
C ASN A 399 -19.14 54.00 -27.39
N THR A 400 -17.89 54.10 -27.84
CA THR A 400 -16.90 55.12 -27.51
C THR A 400 -17.39 56.48 -28.02
N ALA A 401 -17.89 57.32 -27.11
CA ALA A 401 -17.72 58.79 -27.13
C ALA A 401 -18.45 59.53 -25.98
N THR A 402 -19.15 58.85 -25.07
CA THR A 402 -19.66 59.51 -23.85
C THR A 402 -19.83 58.48 -22.75
N THR A 403 -19.27 58.74 -21.57
CA THR A 403 -19.15 57.85 -20.40
C THR A 403 -20.49 57.57 -19.70
N VAL A 404 -21.55 57.28 -20.47
CA VAL A 404 -22.90 57.08 -19.93
C VAL A 404 -23.52 55.81 -20.47
N ILE A 405 -23.81 54.85 -19.59
CA ILE A 405 -24.65 53.67 -19.89
C ILE A 405 -26.05 53.96 -19.37
N ASN A 406 -27.05 54.03 -20.24
CA ASN A 406 -28.46 54.26 -19.87
C ASN A 406 -29.29 52.98 -20.02
N GLY A 407 -30.14 52.69 -19.05
CA GLY A 407 -31.17 51.66 -19.18
C GLY A 407 -32.23 52.05 -20.22
N ALA A 408 -32.88 51.07 -20.86
CA ALA A 408 -33.84 51.31 -21.95
C ALA A 408 -35.04 52.24 -21.62
N LYS A 409 -35.38 52.41 -20.33
CA LYS A 409 -36.41 53.34 -19.83
C LYS A 409 -35.84 54.63 -19.19
N GLY A 410 -34.52 54.80 -19.26
CA GLY A 410 -33.78 55.92 -18.68
C GLY A 410 -33.56 55.84 -17.16
N ASP A 411 -34.22 54.92 -16.44
CA ASP A 411 -34.25 54.86 -14.96
C ASP A 411 -32.98 54.30 -14.32
N TYR A 412 -31.99 54.03 -15.16
CA TYR A 412 -30.67 53.61 -14.76
C TYR A 412 -29.64 54.38 -15.57
N THR A 413 -28.65 54.93 -14.88
CA THR A 413 -27.47 55.49 -15.54
C THR A 413 -26.20 55.08 -14.80
N VAL A 414 -25.16 54.74 -15.55
CA VAL A 414 -23.78 54.73 -15.05
C VAL A 414 -23.07 55.92 -15.65
N VAL A 415 -22.56 56.82 -14.81
CA VAL A 415 -21.76 57.97 -15.23
C VAL A 415 -20.47 57.96 -14.41
N ASP A 416 -19.32 57.94 -15.10
CA ASP A 416 -17.98 58.01 -14.48
C ASP A 416 -17.77 57.04 -13.30
N GLY A 417 -18.26 55.80 -13.45
CA GLY A 417 -18.12 54.74 -12.44
C GLY A 417 -19.10 54.82 -11.27
N VAL A 418 -20.05 55.76 -11.29
CA VAL A 418 -21.15 55.86 -10.33
C VAL A 418 -22.45 55.39 -10.96
N SER A 419 -23.09 54.43 -10.32
CA SER A 419 -24.32 53.79 -10.79
C SER A 419 -25.51 54.36 -10.04
N THR A 420 -26.53 54.90 -10.73
CA THR A 420 -27.72 55.46 -10.09
C THR A 420 -28.99 54.87 -10.70
N TRP A 421 -29.90 54.42 -9.83
CA TRP A 421 -31.27 54.02 -10.18
C TRP A 421 -32.27 55.00 -9.59
N TRP A 422 -33.28 55.36 -10.38
CA TRP A 422 -34.37 56.24 -9.96
C TRP A 422 -35.67 55.46 -9.79
N ASN A 423 -36.40 55.75 -8.73
CA ASN A 423 -37.76 55.26 -8.57
C ASN A 423 -38.74 56.11 -9.40
N ARG A 424 -39.89 55.53 -9.74
CA ARG A 424 -41.01 56.22 -10.38
C ARG A 424 -42.28 55.98 -9.57
N ASN A 425 -43.15 56.99 -9.53
CA ASN A 425 -44.48 56.83 -8.97
C ASN A 425 -45.40 56.05 -9.94
N GLU A 426 -46.61 55.75 -9.48
CA GLU A 426 -47.62 54.99 -10.25
C GLU A 426 -48.02 55.63 -11.60
N GLN A 427 -47.70 56.91 -11.79
CA GLN A 427 -47.95 57.68 -13.02
C GLN A 427 -46.74 57.69 -13.96
N GLY A 428 -45.67 56.98 -13.61
CA GLY A 428 -44.45 56.87 -14.41
C GLY A 428 -43.58 58.13 -14.38
N VAL A 429 -43.68 58.99 -13.36
CA VAL A 429 -42.79 60.15 -13.18
C VAL A 429 -41.72 59.81 -12.16
N ARG A 430 -40.47 60.24 -12.38
CA ARG A 430 -39.36 60.01 -11.44
C ARG A 430 -39.63 60.68 -10.10
N THR A 431 -39.42 59.95 -9.01
CA THR A 431 -39.42 60.49 -7.66
C THR A 431 -38.01 60.94 -7.27
N GLY A 432 -37.88 61.58 -6.11
CA GLY A 432 -36.57 61.87 -5.50
C GLY A 432 -35.90 60.61 -4.94
N GLU A 433 -36.60 59.47 -4.89
CA GLU A 433 -36.03 58.25 -4.33
C GLU A 433 -35.06 57.60 -5.31
N ILE A 434 -33.79 57.50 -4.89
CA ILE A 434 -32.73 56.90 -5.69
C ILE A 434 -31.89 55.92 -4.87
N VAL A 435 -31.33 54.93 -5.57
CA VAL A 435 -30.23 54.09 -5.08
C VAL A 435 -28.99 54.42 -5.89
N ARG A 436 -27.92 54.82 -5.22
CA ARG A 436 -26.65 55.19 -5.85
C ARG A 436 -25.51 54.33 -5.32
N ILE A 437 -24.73 53.74 -6.22
CA ILE A 437 -23.57 52.92 -5.89
C ILE A 437 -22.31 53.62 -6.38
N SER A 438 -21.34 53.78 -5.48
CA SER A 438 -20.04 54.39 -5.76
C SER A 438 -18.92 53.63 -5.03
N PRO A 439 -17.64 53.91 -5.30
CA PRO A 439 -16.53 53.32 -4.54
C PRO A 439 -16.60 53.54 -3.03
N LYS A 440 -17.38 54.53 -2.56
CA LYS A 440 -17.58 54.82 -1.14
C LYS A 440 -18.68 53.97 -0.50
N GLY A 441 -19.49 53.25 -1.29
CA GLY A 441 -20.58 52.43 -0.79
C GLY A 441 -21.89 52.52 -1.58
N VAL A 442 -22.91 51.82 -1.07
CA VAL A 442 -24.31 51.92 -1.49
C VAL A 442 -24.98 53.02 -0.69
N LEU A 443 -25.62 53.94 -1.39
CA LEU A 443 -26.29 55.12 -0.87
C LEU A 443 -27.77 55.07 -1.27
N ILE A 444 -28.63 55.49 -0.35
CA ILE A 444 -30.06 55.71 -0.61
C ILE A 444 -30.39 57.19 -0.35
N SER A 445 -31.31 57.75 -1.12
CA SER A 445 -31.70 59.14 -1.03
C SER A 445 -33.16 59.28 -1.42
N GLU A 446 -33.87 60.24 -0.84
CA GLU A 446 -35.28 60.55 -1.13
C GLU A 446 -35.46 61.89 -1.88
N ASP A 447 -34.36 62.61 -2.15
CA ASP A 447 -34.36 63.98 -2.70
C ASP A 447 -33.60 64.13 -4.03
N GLY A 448 -33.43 63.04 -4.77
CA GLY A 448 -32.76 62.99 -6.07
C GLY A 448 -31.24 62.94 -5.95
N GLY A 449 -30.71 62.61 -4.76
CA GLY A 449 -29.29 62.49 -4.48
C GLY A 449 -28.62 63.78 -4.02
N GLN A 450 -29.39 64.73 -3.47
CA GLN A 450 -28.84 65.94 -2.85
C GLN A 450 -28.35 65.64 -1.42
N THR A 451 -29.14 64.88 -0.67
CA THR A 451 -28.71 64.24 0.57
C THR A 451 -28.75 62.73 0.39
N SER A 452 -27.80 62.01 0.99
CA SER A 452 -27.72 60.55 0.82
C SER A 452 -27.35 59.89 2.14
N GLN A 453 -28.10 58.86 2.48
CA GLN A 453 -27.81 57.98 3.61
C GLN A 453 -26.93 56.83 3.13
N LEU A 454 -25.89 56.52 3.89
CA LEU A 454 -24.96 55.45 3.58
C LEU A 454 -25.50 54.12 4.10
N ALA A 455 -25.87 53.21 3.19
CA ALA A 455 -26.46 51.93 3.55
C ALA A 455 -25.41 50.83 3.71
N ILE A 456 -24.38 50.78 2.84
CA ILE A 456 -23.33 49.75 2.86
C ILE A 456 -21.99 50.35 2.45
N THR A 457 -20.91 50.02 3.16
CA THR A 457 -19.52 50.39 2.83
C THR A 457 -18.63 49.15 2.74
N GLY A 458 -17.38 49.32 2.27
CA GLY A 458 -16.37 48.27 2.35
C GLY A 458 -16.02 47.81 3.78
N ALA A 459 -16.43 48.57 4.81
CA ALA A 459 -16.27 48.20 6.21
C ALA A 459 -17.51 47.47 6.80
N GLY A 460 -18.65 47.47 6.10
CA GLY A 460 -19.86 46.79 6.55
C GLY A 460 -21.17 47.52 6.23
N VAL A 461 -22.29 46.96 6.73
CA VAL A 461 -23.64 47.51 6.59
C VAL A 461 -23.87 48.60 7.64
N ALA A 462 -24.27 49.80 7.19
CA ALA A 462 -24.59 50.94 8.03
C ALA A 462 -26.12 51.16 8.02
N ALA A 463 -26.87 50.21 8.58
CA ALA A 463 -28.32 50.27 8.70
C ALA A 463 -28.73 50.39 10.17
N GLU A 464 -29.69 51.26 10.48
CA GLU A 464 -30.27 51.36 11.83
C GLU A 464 -31.07 50.10 12.20
N THR A 465 -31.59 49.36 11.22
CA THR A 465 -32.29 48.08 11.42
C THR A 465 -32.10 47.18 10.20
N VAL A 466 -31.82 45.88 10.42
CA VAL A 466 -31.76 44.84 9.37
C VAL A 466 -32.91 43.85 9.60
N MET A 467 -33.92 43.87 8.73
CA MET A 467 -35.11 43.00 8.86
C MET A 467 -35.02 41.79 7.93
N GLY A 468 -35.03 40.57 8.47
CA GLY A 468 -35.06 39.32 7.68
C GLY A 468 -34.47 38.11 8.39
N VAL A 469 -34.48 36.96 7.71
CA VAL A 469 -33.79 35.73 8.16
C VAL A 469 -32.30 35.85 7.80
N LEU A 470 -31.43 35.90 8.81
CA LEU A 470 -29.98 35.87 8.61
C LEU A 470 -29.53 34.43 8.28
N GLY A 471 -28.88 34.24 7.13
CA GLY A 471 -28.35 32.95 6.70
C GLY A 471 -27.05 32.54 7.43
N ALA A 472 -26.56 31.33 7.15
CA ALA A 472 -25.43 30.68 7.85
C ALA A 472 -24.07 31.43 7.82
N PHE A 473 -23.95 32.52 7.05
CA PHE A 473 -22.73 33.32 6.94
C PHE A 473 -22.66 34.50 7.94
N ALA A 474 -23.75 34.82 8.65
CA ALA A 474 -23.77 35.89 9.64
C ALA A 474 -23.17 35.41 10.98
N LYS A 475 -21.93 35.83 11.27
CA LYS A 475 -21.30 35.59 12.58
C LYS A 475 -21.62 36.74 13.54
N VAL A 476 -22.60 36.51 14.43
CA VAL A 476 -22.91 37.40 15.57
C VAL A 476 -22.28 36.80 16.83
N ARG A 477 -21.60 37.60 17.66
CA ARG A 477 -21.10 37.09 18.95
C ARG A 477 -22.31 36.80 19.85
N ALA A 478 -22.32 35.66 20.52
CA ALA A 478 -23.47 35.21 21.31
C ALA A 478 -23.92 36.20 22.40
N ASN A 479 -23.01 37.04 22.91
CA ASN A 479 -23.31 38.08 23.89
C ASN A 479 -23.95 39.34 23.31
N GLN A 480 -24.17 39.39 21.99
CA GLN A 480 -24.76 40.53 21.27
C GLN A 480 -26.16 40.23 20.70
N ILE A 481 -26.70 39.04 20.97
CA ILE A 481 -28.06 38.66 20.57
C ILE A 481 -28.97 38.93 21.77
N ILE A 482 -29.81 39.96 21.66
CA ILE A 482 -30.89 40.25 22.60
C ILE A 482 -32.18 39.69 21.98
N VAL A 483 -32.83 38.75 22.66
CA VAL A 483 -34.13 38.24 22.25
C VAL A 483 -35.19 38.95 23.09
N GLY A 484 -36.12 39.67 22.44
CA GLY A 484 -37.17 40.45 23.11
C GLY A 484 -36.68 41.76 23.73
N ASP A 485 -37.63 42.62 24.10
CA ASP A 485 -37.36 44.00 24.53
C ASP A 485 -36.67 44.11 25.91
N GLU A 486 -36.57 43.00 26.67
CA GLU A 486 -36.03 42.98 28.04
C GLU A 486 -34.79 42.07 28.25
N GLY A 487 -34.13 41.56 27.20
CA GLY A 487 -32.87 40.83 27.36
C GLY A 487 -32.98 39.33 27.63
N GLU A 488 -33.99 38.65 27.06
CA GLU A 488 -34.21 37.22 27.26
C GLU A 488 -33.11 36.37 26.57
N LYS A 489 -32.80 35.20 27.14
CA LYS A 489 -31.84 34.23 26.57
C LYS A 489 -32.53 33.28 25.59
N ILE A 490 -31.78 32.78 24.61
CA ILE A 490 -32.23 31.76 23.65
C ILE A 490 -32.72 30.50 24.41
N PRO A 491 -33.94 29.99 24.14
CA PRO A 491 -34.47 28.80 24.81
C PRO A 491 -33.65 27.54 24.51
N SER A 492 -33.39 26.71 25.53
CA SER A 492 -32.61 25.46 25.40
C SER A 492 -33.19 24.46 24.41
N LYS A 493 -34.49 24.50 24.13
CA LYS A 493 -35.16 23.64 23.14
C LYS A 493 -34.69 23.83 21.69
N LEU A 494 -34.04 24.95 21.37
CA LEU A 494 -33.45 25.23 20.05
C LEU A 494 -31.96 24.85 19.96
N LEU A 495 -31.37 24.35 21.06
CA LEU A 495 -29.98 23.90 21.14
C LEU A 495 -29.84 22.36 21.21
N ASP A 496 -30.91 21.62 21.50
CA ASP A 496 -30.86 20.16 21.61
C ASP A 496 -31.21 19.48 20.27
N ILE A 497 -30.21 18.90 19.62
CA ILE A 497 -30.42 17.81 18.66
C ILE A 497 -30.70 16.56 19.49
N ASP A 498 -31.93 16.04 19.44
CA ASP A 498 -32.29 14.79 20.12
C ASP A 498 -31.78 13.58 19.30
N ILE A 499 -30.52 13.23 19.52
CA ILE A 499 -29.79 12.14 18.84
C ILE A 499 -30.16 10.74 19.39
N SER A 500 -31.09 10.67 20.34
CA SER A 500 -31.39 9.42 21.05
C SER A 500 -31.92 8.31 20.14
N SER A 501 -32.71 8.66 19.12
CA SER A 501 -33.26 7.70 18.15
C SER A 501 -32.22 7.17 17.14
N GLU A 502 -31.24 7.99 16.73
CA GLU A 502 -30.11 7.55 15.89
C GLU A 502 -29.13 6.66 16.67
N LEU A 503 -28.99 6.90 17.98
CA LEU A 503 -28.09 6.13 18.84
C LEU A 503 -28.54 4.66 19.01
N ASP A 504 -29.85 4.42 19.08
CA ASP A 504 -30.39 3.05 19.17
C ASP A 504 -30.28 2.32 17.81
N GLY A 505 -30.48 3.02 16.68
CA GLY A 505 -30.23 2.46 15.34
C GLY A 505 -28.75 2.08 15.14
N LEU A 506 -27.82 2.93 15.57
CA LEU A 506 -26.38 2.65 15.52
C LEU A 506 -25.97 1.46 16.41
N ARG A 507 -26.66 1.22 17.53
CA ARG A 507 -26.39 0.05 18.39
C ARG A 507 -26.78 -1.26 17.71
N ASP A 508 -27.90 -1.26 16.98
CA ASP A 508 -28.35 -2.43 16.21
C ASP A 508 -27.43 -2.69 15.00
N GLU A 509 -27.03 -1.65 14.27
CA GLU A 509 -26.08 -1.76 13.14
C GLU A 509 -24.71 -2.29 13.60
N LEU A 510 -24.23 -1.83 14.76
CA LEU A 510 -22.97 -2.28 15.35
C LEU A 510 -23.09 -3.58 16.15
N ARG A 511 -24.28 -4.21 16.19
CA ARG A 511 -24.57 -5.48 16.90
C ARG A 511 -24.17 -5.46 18.38
N LEU A 512 -24.37 -4.33 19.05
CA LEU A 512 -23.96 -4.13 20.44
C LEU A 512 -24.99 -4.74 21.41
N VAL A 513 -24.87 -6.05 21.70
CA VAL A 513 -25.71 -6.76 22.69
C VAL A 513 -25.04 -6.79 24.06
N SER A 514 -25.82 -6.61 25.14
CA SER A 514 -25.31 -6.60 26.51
C SER A 514 -24.85 -8.00 26.97
N PRO A 515 -23.83 -8.11 27.85
CA PRO A 515 -23.12 -7.02 28.55
C PRO A 515 -21.98 -6.38 27.73
N LEU A 516 -21.96 -5.04 27.67
CA LEU A 516 -20.92 -4.24 27.01
C LEU A 516 -19.97 -3.63 28.03
N PRO A 517 -18.70 -3.34 27.67
CA PRO A 517 -17.83 -2.53 28.51
C PRO A 517 -18.42 -1.12 28.70
N THR A 518 -18.07 -0.48 29.82
CA THR A 518 -18.46 0.90 30.11
C THR A 518 -17.73 1.90 29.21
N SER A 519 -16.49 1.59 28.82
CA SER A 519 -15.73 2.37 27.85
C SER A 519 -14.78 1.50 27.03
N ILE A 520 -14.52 1.92 25.80
CA ILE A 520 -13.42 1.42 24.96
C ILE A 520 -12.51 2.62 24.67
N SER A 521 -11.26 2.60 25.11
CA SER A 521 -10.26 3.62 24.79
C SER A 521 -9.26 3.10 23.76
N LEU A 522 -8.89 3.97 22.82
CA LEU A 522 -7.80 3.78 21.87
C LEU A 522 -6.76 4.86 22.14
N ASP A 523 -5.62 4.49 22.71
CA ASP A 523 -4.56 5.42 23.08
C ASP A 523 -3.16 4.80 22.87
N SER A 524 -2.11 5.47 23.35
CA SER A 524 -0.72 5.00 23.24
C SER A 524 -0.48 3.63 23.90
N HIS A 525 -1.39 3.16 24.75
CA HIS A 525 -1.37 1.85 25.39
C HIS A 525 -2.26 0.82 24.66
N GLY A 526 -2.70 1.10 23.43
CA GLY A 526 -3.49 0.18 22.61
C GLY A 526 -4.99 0.34 22.80
N ILE A 527 -5.71 -0.78 22.71
CA ILE A 527 -7.19 -0.84 22.80
C ILE A 527 -7.56 -1.38 24.17
N ARG A 528 -8.34 -0.64 24.96
CA ARG A 528 -8.76 -1.06 26.31
C ARG A 528 -10.26 -0.96 26.51
N ALA A 529 -10.91 -2.10 26.73
CA ALA A 529 -12.29 -2.20 27.19
C ALA A 529 -12.33 -2.22 28.72
N SER A 530 -12.95 -1.22 29.36
CA SER A 530 -13.01 -1.08 30.81
C SER A 530 -14.44 -1.05 31.33
N THR A 531 -14.61 -1.44 32.59
CA THR A 531 -15.85 -1.21 33.34
C THR A 531 -15.78 0.12 34.12
N THR A 532 -16.83 0.45 34.87
CA THR A 532 -16.80 1.52 35.88
C THR A 532 -15.70 1.34 36.94
N THR A 533 -15.18 0.13 37.12
CA THR A 533 -14.08 -0.15 38.05
C THR A 533 -12.74 -0.16 37.31
N SER A 534 -11.80 0.68 37.73
CA SER A 534 -10.49 0.88 37.06
C SER A 534 -9.62 -0.38 36.95
N ASN A 535 -9.82 -1.36 37.84
CA ASN A 535 -9.06 -2.62 37.87
C ASN A 535 -9.77 -3.78 37.13
N LYS A 536 -10.87 -3.54 36.41
CA LYS A 536 -11.59 -4.54 35.61
C LYS A 536 -11.58 -4.13 34.15
N TYR A 537 -10.71 -4.77 33.37
CA TYR A 537 -10.51 -4.42 31.96
C TYR A 537 -9.95 -5.59 31.13
N ALA A 538 -10.15 -5.50 29.82
CA ALA A 538 -9.43 -6.25 28.80
C ALA A 538 -8.67 -5.25 27.91
N GLN A 539 -7.37 -5.42 27.76
CA GLN A 539 -6.50 -4.51 27.02
C GLN A 539 -5.63 -5.29 26.04
N MET A 540 -5.53 -4.80 24.81
CA MET A 540 -4.66 -5.34 23.78
C MET A 540 -3.69 -4.27 23.29
N ASP A 541 -2.39 -4.59 23.31
CA ASP A 541 -1.33 -3.76 22.73
C ASP A 541 -0.27 -4.62 22.02
N HIS A 542 0.80 -3.99 21.52
CA HIS A 542 1.88 -4.69 20.81
C HIS A 542 2.63 -5.75 21.65
N ARG A 543 2.44 -5.76 22.97
CA ARG A 543 3.03 -6.73 23.92
C ARG A 543 2.10 -7.89 24.21
N GLY A 544 0.80 -7.76 23.95
CA GLY A 544 -0.17 -8.87 24.05
C GLY A 544 -1.56 -8.48 24.58
N LEU A 545 -2.28 -9.50 25.08
CA LEU A 545 -3.62 -9.38 25.67
C LEU A 545 -3.53 -9.48 27.20
N TYR A 546 -4.03 -8.45 27.88
CA TYR A 546 -4.06 -8.31 29.34
C TYR A 546 -5.50 -8.29 29.83
N ILE A 547 -5.85 -9.18 30.76
CA ILE A 547 -7.15 -9.20 31.41
C ILE A 547 -6.96 -9.06 32.92
N SER A 548 -7.59 -8.03 33.50
CA SER A 548 -7.56 -7.79 34.95
C SER A 548 -8.95 -8.03 35.53
N ASN A 549 -9.04 -8.89 36.55
CA ASN A 549 -10.29 -9.25 37.23
C ASN A 549 -11.41 -9.72 36.28
N GLY A 550 -11.03 -10.39 35.19
CA GLY A 550 -11.90 -11.02 34.20
C GLY A 550 -11.36 -12.39 33.76
N ALA A 551 -12.04 -13.06 32.83
CA ALA A 551 -11.62 -14.35 32.30
C ALA A 551 -11.29 -14.26 30.80
N LEU A 552 -10.30 -15.03 30.35
CA LEU A 552 -10.08 -15.31 28.93
C LEU A 552 -10.73 -16.66 28.61
N GLN A 553 -11.84 -16.66 27.86
CA GLN A 553 -12.42 -17.88 27.31
C GLN A 553 -11.91 -18.06 25.88
N ILE A 554 -11.33 -19.23 25.59
CA ILE A 554 -10.90 -19.64 24.25
C ILE A 554 -11.69 -20.89 23.90
N ASP A 555 -12.73 -20.73 23.07
CA ASP A 555 -13.56 -21.84 22.61
C ASP A 555 -12.96 -22.45 21.34
N GLY A 556 -12.48 -23.69 21.46
CA GLY A 556 -12.11 -24.50 20.30
C GLY A 556 -13.37 -25.12 19.67
N ALA A 557 -13.36 -25.30 18.34
CA ALA A 557 -14.32 -26.19 17.69
C ALA A 557 -14.23 -27.59 18.33
N SER A 558 -15.36 -28.28 18.46
CA SER A 558 -15.45 -29.65 18.99
C SER A 558 -14.33 -30.53 18.44
N GLY A 559 -13.33 -30.84 19.28
CA GLY A 559 -12.17 -31.67 18.92
C GLY A 559 -10.81 -30.95 18.75
N LYS A 560 -10.64 -29.67 19.12
CA LYS A 560 -9.32 -29.01 19.12
C LYS A 560 -8.84 -28.62 20.53
N THR A 561 -7.55 -28.89 20.78
CA THR A 561 -6.81 -28.58 22.01
C THR A 561 -6.37 -27.11 22.06
N ASN A 562 -6.64 -26.45 23.18
CA ASN A 562 -6.14 -25.10 23.49
C ASN A 562 -4.66 -25.18 23.93
N TYR A 563 -3.74 -24.64 23.15
CA TYR A 563 -2.32 -24.57 23.52
C TYR A 563 -2.03 -23.32 24.35
N ILE A 564 -1.35 -23.48 25.48
CA ILE A 564 -0.65 -22.39 26.16
C ILE A 564 0.82 -22.51 25.74
N THR A 565 1.25 -21.70 24.76
CA THR A 565 2.61 -21.75 24.19
C THR A 565 3.65 -20.96 24.98
N GLY A 566 3.36 -20.63 26.25
CA GLY A 566 4.28 -19.95 27.15
C GLY A 566 5.26 -20.92 27.83
N GLU A 567 6.41 -20.42 28.27
CA GLU A 567 7.43 -21.23 28.97
C GLU A 567 6.89 -21.86 30.27
N TYR A 568 6.00 -21.17 30.99
CA TYR A 568 5.38 -21.67 32.20
C TYR A 568 4.04 -20.98 32.50
N ILE A 569 3.21 -21.63 33.30
CA ILE A 569 2.06 -21.08 34.02
C ILE A 569 2.47 -21.03 35.50
N ASP A 570 2.65 -19.84 36.07
CA ASP A 570 3.01 -19.66 37.49
C ASP A 570 1.84 -19.06 38.26
N LEU A 571 1.37 -19.79 39.26
CA LEU A 571 0.32 -19.40 40.21
C LEU A 571 0.92 -18.85 41.51
N GLY A 572 2.20 -18.48 41.51
CA GLY A 572 2.97 -17.93 42.62
C GLY A 572 3.60 -18.99 43.52
N ASN A 573 2.86 -20.03 43.89
CA ASN A 573 3.34 -21.17 44.70
C ASN A 573 3.05 -22.55 44.09
N ALA A 574 2.58 -22.58 42.85
CA ALA A 574 2.31 -23.79 42.08
C ALA A 574 2.37 -23.44 40.59
N GLY A 575 2.55 -24.42 39.73
CA GLY A 575 2.55 -24.13 38.30
C GLY A 575 2.88 -25.29 37.40
N LEU A 576 2.84 -24.97 36.10
CA LEU A 576 3.26 -25.80 34.98
C LEU A 576 4.46 -25.15 34.30
N SER A 577 5.48 -25.90 33.89
CA SER A 577 6.62 -25.33 33.16
C SER A 577 7.10 -26.28 32.09
N ASN A 578 7.40 -25.75 30.91
CA ASN A 578 8.13 -26.46 29.85
C ASN A 578 9.58 -25.94 29.74
N THR A 579 10.06 -25.23 30.76
CA THR A 579 11.40 -24.64 30.78
C THR A 579 12.45 -25.71 31.06
N GLY A 580 13.53 -25.69 30.27
CA GLY A 580 14.63 -26.64 30.37
C GLY A 580 14.38 -27.95 29.61
N THR A 581 15.45 -28.53 29.09
CA THR A 581 15.44 -29.72 28.21
C THR A 581 15.93 -30.99 28.90
N THR A 582 16.31 -30.90 30.18
CA THR A 582 16.85 -32.02 30.93
C THR A 582 15.73 -32.82 31.58
N ASP A 583 16.02 -34.10 31.77
CA ASP A 583 15.16 -35.05 32.47
C ASP A 583 14.74 -34.64 33.89
N ASN A 584 15.54 -33.79 34.54
CA ASN A 584 15.32 -33.35 35.92
C ASN A 584 14.50 -32.05 36.00
N ASP A 585 14.19 -31.43 34.86
CA ASP A 585 13.42 -30.19 34.85
C ASP A 585 11.99 -30.42 35.31
N ILE A 586 11.51 -29.56 36.20
CA ILE A 586 10.19 -29.69 36.83
C ILE A 586 9.10 -29.22 35.88
N ARG A 587 8.13 -30.10 35.60
CA ARG A 587 6.98 -29.83 34.72
C ARG A 587 5.72 -29.42 35.46
N PHE A 588 5.51 -29.97 36.65
CA PHE A 588 4.35 -29.71 37.51
C PHE A 588 4.85 -29.56 38.95
N TRP A 589 4.44 -28.52 39.70
CA TRP A 589 4.80 -28.38 41.11
C TRP A 589 3.76 -27.64 41.96
N ALA A 590 3.83 -27.85 43.28
CA ALA A 590 3.06 -27.10 44.27
C ALA A 590 3.83 -26.95 45.61
N GLY A 591 3.59 -25.82 46.29
CA GLY A 591 4.12 -25.50 47.62
C GLY A 591 5.38 -24.61 47.63
N LYS A 592 5.86 -24.15 46.48
CA LYS A 592 7.02 -23.23 46.33
C LYS A 592 6.86 -22.37 45.07
N SER A 593 7.55 -21.24 45.04
CA SER A 593 7.62 -20.38 43.85
C SER A 593 8.36 -21.04 42.67
N TYR A 594 8.15 -20.53 41.45
CA TYR A 594 8.82 -21.03 40.24
C TYR A 594 10.35 -21.12 40.37
N ALA A 595 10.97 -20.13 41.02
CA ALA A 595 12.41 -20.11 41.28
C ALA A 595 12.87 -21.27 42.20
N ASN A 596 12.02 -21.74 43.10
CA ASN A 596 12.33 -22.76 44.10
C ASN A 596 11.68 -24.14 43.80
N ARG A 597 11.12 -24.32 42.59
CA ARG A 597 10.32 -25.49 42.20
C ARG A 597 11.05 -26.83 42.32
N THR A 598 12.38 -26.84 42.21
CA THR A 598 13.23 -28.04 42.37
C THR A 598 13.16 -28.64 43.78
N THR A 599 12.78 -27.83 44.77
CA THR A 599 12.61 -28.22 46.18
C THR A 599 11.14 -28.26 46.62
N ALA A 600 10.20 -28.13 45.68
CA ALA A 600 8.78 -28.15 46.00
C ALA A 600 8.37 -29.48 46.66
N PRO A 601 7.52 -29.45 47.70
CA PRO A 601 7.09 -30.64 48.43
C PRO A 601 6.25 -31.59 47.57
N PHE A 602 5.59 -31.07 46.53
CA PHE A 602 4.92 -31.84 45.49
C PHE A 602 5.45 -31.41 44.12
N ARG A 603 6.04 -32.34 43.35
CA ARG A 603 6.56 -32.03 42.01
C ARG A 603 6.71 -33.25 41.11
N ILE A 604 6.65 -33.02 39.80
CA ILE A 604 6.89 -34.00 38.73
C ILE A 604 7.96 -33.45 37.79
N ASN A 605 9.01 -34.22 37.50
CA ASN A 605 10.04 -33.84 36.52
C ASN A 605 9.71 -34.31 35.09
N GLN A 606 10.54 -33.94 34.10
CA GLN A 606 10.38 -34.30 32.69
C GLN A 606 10.37 -35.82 32.45
N LYS A 607 11.06 -36.60 33.28
CA LYS A 607 11.00 -38.07 33.28
C LYS A 607 9.67 -38.66 33.78
N GLY A 608 8.78 -37.84 34.33
CA GLY A 608 7.54 -38.28 34.97
C GLY A 608 7.73 -38.76 36.42
N GLN A 609 8.89 -38.52 37.04
CA GLN A 609 9.13 -38.89 38.44
C GLN A 609 8.37 -37.95 39.37
N LEU A 610 7.47 -38.52 40.17
CA LEU A 610 6.74 -37.81 41.22
C LEU A 610 7.56 -37.77 42.52
N THR A 611 7.62 -36.60 43.16
CA THR A 611 8.04 -36.44 44.57
C THR A 611 6.92 -35.80 45.36
N ALA A 612 6.50 -36.43 46.45
CA ALA A 612 5.50 -35.92 47.39
C ALA A 612 5.97 -36.17 48.82
N THR A 613 6.12 -35.12 49.65
CA THR A 613 6.60 -35.26 51.04
C THR A 613 5.51 -35.65 52.03
N GLN A 614 4.24 -35.43 51.68
CA GLN A 614 3.07 -35.76 52.52
C GLN A 614 1.94 -36.34 51.65
N ALA A 615 2.10 -37.58 51.20
CA ALA A 615 1.07 -38.29 50.43
C ALA A 615 0.16 -39.11 51.37
N ASN A 616 -1.15 -38.89 51.30
CA ASN A 616 -2.16 -39.74 51.94
C ASN A 616 -2.86 -40.57 50.85
N ILE A 617 -2.68 -41.90 50.88
CA ILE A 617 -3.21 -42.82 49.86
C ILE A 617 -4.19 -43.78 50.54
N SER A 618 -5.49 -43.56 50.31
CA SER A 618 -6.57 -44.41 50.84
C SER A 618 -6.90 -45.61 49.93
N GLY A 619 -6.33 -45.66 48.72
CA GLY A 619 -6.55 -46.70 47.72
C GLY A 619 -5.45 -47.77 47.68
N VAL A 620 -5.51 -48.62 46.65
CA VAL A 620 -4.52 -49.66 46.40
C VAL A 620 -3.26 -49.07 45.77
N VAL A 621 -2.09 -49.42 46.32
CA VAL A 621 -0.78 -49.13 45.71
C VAL A 621 -0.29 -50.37 44.97
N ASN A 622 -0.23 -50.30 43.64
CA ASN A 622 0.33 -51.36 42.79
C ASN A 622 1.73 -50.96 42.32
N ALA A 623 2.77 -51.54 42.91
CA ALA A 623 4.16 -51.19 42.64
C ALA A 623 5.00 -52.44 42.37
N SER A 624 5.85 -52.40 41.34
CA SER A 624 6.80 -53.47 41.01
C SER A 624 8.02 -53.52 41.95
N ASP A 625 8.35 -52.38 42.58
CA ASP A 625 9.32 -52.25 43.67
C ASP A 625 8.76 -51.24 44.68
N PHE A 626 8.95 -51.52 45.97
CA PHE A 626 8.44 -50.66 47.04
C PHE A 626 9.48 -50.56 48.15
N LYS A 627 9.83 -49.32 48.50
CA LYS A 627 10.87 -49.01 49.48
C LYS A 627 10.30 -48.22 50.66
N ILE A 628 10.69 -48.59 51.88
CA ILE A 628 10.43 -47.83 53.10
C ILE A 628 11.79 -47.40 53.67
N ASN A 629 11.97 -46.10 53.92
CA ASN A 629 13.24 -45.52 54.40
C ASN A 629 14.47 -45.96 53.58
N GLY A 630 14.32 -46.06 52.26
CA GLY A 630 15.38 -46.45 51.32
C GLY A 630 15.66 -47.95 51.20
N ARG A 631 14.98 -48.82 51.97
CA ARG A 631 15.14 -50.28 51.90
C ARG A 631 14.03 -50.91 51.06
N SER A 632 14.39 -51.75 50.08
CA SER A 632 13.41 -52.55 49.33
C SER A 632 12.76 -53.58 50.25
N ILE A 633 11.43 -53.54 50.32
CA ILE A 633 10.65 -54.46 51.14
C ILE A 633 10.00 -55.58 50.31
N LEU A 634 10.04 -55.48 48.98
CA LEU A 634 9.56 -56.50 48.06
C LEU A 634 10.73 -57.36 47.55
N THR A 635 10.54 -58.67 47.56
CA THR A 635 11.44 -59.65 46.94
C THR A 635 10.57 -60.72 46.27
N ASN A 636 10.69 -60.88 44.95
CA ASN A 636 9.85 -61.80 44.15
C ASN A 636 8.34 -61.65 44.42
N ASN A 637 7.84 -60.40 44.41
CA ASN A 637 6.44 -60.05 44.69
C ASN A 637 5.94 -60.43 46.11
N LYS A 638 6.84 -60.72 47.05
CA LYS A 638 6.53 -61.00 48.45
C LYS A 638 7.17 -59.95 49.35
N ILE A 639 6.52 -59.63 50.47
CA ILE A 639 7.14 -58.82 51.52
C ILE A 639 8.25 -59.64 52.17
N ASN A 640 9.49 -59.13 52.18
CA ASN A 640 10.61 -59.79 52.83
C ASN A 640 10.49 -59.67 54.35
N ALA A 641 10.57 -60.79 55.07
CA ALA A 641 10.51 -60.81 56.54
C ALA A 641 11.63 -59.99 57.20
N SER A 642 12.76 -59.76 56.51
CA SER A 642 13.83 -58.88 57.02
C SER A 642 13.45 -57.39 57.07
N ALA A 643 12.32 -57.01 56.45
CA ALA A 643 11.75 -55.68 56.52
C ALA A 643 10.74 -55.53 57.68
N ILE A 644 10.41 -56.64 58.34
CA ILE A 644 9.69 -56.71 59.61
C ILE A 644 10.77 -56.93 60.67
N GLU A 645 10.57 -56.45 61.89
CA GLU A 645 11.45 -56.69 63.04
C GLU A 645 11.48 -58.19 63.43
N ASP A 646 10.94 -58.55 64.60
CA ASP A 646 10.60 -59.93 64.92
C ASP A 646 9.29 -60.32 64.23
N LEU A 647 9.26 -61.44 63.52
CA LEU A 647 8.02 -61.95 62.94
C LEU A 647 7.19 -62.59 64.06
N VAL A 648 6.17 -61.86 64.54
CA VAL A 648 5.26 -62.30 65.61
C VAL A 648 3.86 -62.52 65.03
N VAL A 649 3.51 -63.80 64.84
CA VAL A 649 2.18 -64.20 64.35
C VAL A 649 1.11 -63.85 65.40
N GLY A 650 0.05 -63.17 64.97
CA GLY A 650 -1.02 -62.64 65.82
C GLY A 650 -0.68 -61.28 66.47
N GLY A 651 0.58 -60.86 66.41
CA GLY A 651 1.03 -59.52 66.80
C GLY A 651 1.15 -58.60 65.59
N ASN A 652 2.35 -58.50 65.04
CA ASN A 652 2.64 -57.65 63.88
C ASN A 652 2.37 -58.35 62.52
N VAL A 653 2.08 -59.66 62.51
CA VAL A 653 1.67 -60.41 61.32
C VAL A 653 0.42 -61.25 61.59
N MET A 654 -0.66 -61.03 60.83
CA MET A 654 -1.86 -61.87 60.92
C MET A 654 -1.81 -63.00 59.86
N MET A 655 -1.98 -64.24 60.29
CA MET A 655 -1.96 -65.42 59.41
C MET A 655 -3.39 -65.85 59.03
N GLY A 656 -3.61 -66.14 57.75
CA GLY A 656 -4.85 -66.77 57.29
C GLY A 656 -4.85 -68.30 57.52
N PRO A 657 -5.99 -68.98 57.33
CA PRO A 657 -6.15 -70.41 57.61
C PRO A 657 -5.20 -71.34 56.83
N ASN A 658 -4.67 -70.88 55.70
CA ASN A 658 -3.77 -71.63 54.82
C ASN A 658 -2.32 -71.14 54.88
N ALA A 659 -1.96 -70.35 55.91
CA ALA A 659 -0.59 -69.87 56.05
C ALA A 659 0.34 -71.01 56.51
N ILE A 660 1.45 -71.22 55.81
CA ILE A 660 2.41 -72.30 56.09
C ILE A 660 3.74 -71.67 56.53
N ILE A 661 4.23 -72.06 57.70
CA ILE A 661 5.59 -71.73 58.16
C ILE A 661 6.49 -72.93 57.83
N SER A 662 7.61 -72.68 57.15
CA SER A 662 8.64 -73.70 57.00
C SER A 662 9.44 -73.80 58.30
N TRP A 663 9.14 -74.83 59.10
CA TRP A 663 9.84 -75.10 60.36
C TRP A 663 11.35 -75.29 60.18
N GLY A 664 11.82 -75.69 58.99
CA GLY A 664 13.25 -75.81 58.68
C GLY A 664 14.05 -74.55 58.97
N ASN A 665 13.42 -73.37 58.83
CA ASN A 665 14.05 -72.06 59.04
C ASN A 665 13.73 -71.43 60.41
N VAL A 666 13.02 -72.14 61.30
CA VAL A 666 12.74 -71.69 62.68
C VAL A 666 13.85 -72.20 63.60
N SER A 667 14.64 -71.29 64.17
CA SER A 667 15.81 -71.63 65.00
C SER A 667 15.45 -72.11 66.41
N ASN A 668 14.31 -71.70 66.96
CA ASN A 668 13.82 -72.11 68.28
C ASN A 668 12.49 -72.86 68.14
N LYS A 669 12.57 -74.15 67.82
CA LYS A 669 11.40 -75.04 67.68
C LYS A 669 10.95 -75.52 69.06
N PRO A 670 9.64 -75.63 69.35
CA PRO A 670 9.17 -76.29 70.56
C PRO A 670 9.65 -77.74 70.59
N TYR A 671 10.24 -78.18 71.71
CA TYR A 671 10.85 -79.50 71.85
C TYR A 671 9.94 -80.55 72.50
N ASP A 672 8.70 -80.20 72.82
CA ASP A 672 7.72 -81.13 73.40
C ASP A 672 6.46 -81.15 72.52
N LEU A 673 6.46 -82.05 71.53
CA LEU A 673 5.24 -82.42 70.84
C LEU A 673 4.53 -83.43 71.75
N ALA A 674 3.51 -82.95 72.47
CA ALA A 674 2.60 -83.78 73.25
C ALA A 674 2.15 -85.00 72.41
N TYR A 675 2.11 -86.18 73.04
CA TYR A 675 1.78 -87.43 72.36
C TYR A 675 0.38 -87.34 71.77
N ILE A 676 0.10 -88.12 70.72
CA ILE A 676 -1.18 -88.10 69.99
C ILE A 676 -2.42 -88.36 70.87
N SER A 677 -2.22 -88.81 72.11
CA SER A 677 -3.22 -88.98 73.18
C SER A 677 -3.65 -87.68 73.86
N ASP A 678 -2.87 -86.60 73.75
CA ASP A 678 -3.11 -85.31 74.39
C ASP A 678 -3.91 -84.36 73.49
N ILE A 679 -4.28 -84.82 72.28
CA ILE A 679 -5.24 -84.14 71.41
C ILE A 679 -6.63 -84.58 71.87
N PRO A 680 -7.44 -83.72 72.51
CA PRO A 680 -8.82 -84.06 72.82
C PRO A 680 -9.50 -84.42 71.51
N THR A 681 -10.09 -85.62 71.43
CA THR A 681 -11.07 -85.92 70.39
C THR A 681 -12.17 -84.88 70.51
N LEU A 682 -12.18 -83.91 69.58
CA LEU A 682 -13.31 -83.01 69.42
C LEU A 682 -14.51 -83.82 68.89
N PRO A 683 -15.73 -83.49 69.34
CA PRO A 683 -16.98 -84.04 68.80
C PRO A 683 -17.22 -83.69 67.33
#